data_AF-A0A010YN03-F1
#
_entry.id   AF-A0A010YN03-F1
#
_cell.length_a   1.000
_cell.length_b   1.000
_cell.length_c   1.000
_cell.angle_alpha   90.00
_cell.angle_beta   90.00
_cell.angle_gamma   90.00
#
_symmetry.space_group_name_H-M   'P 1'
#
loop_
_entity.id
_entity.type
_entity.pdbx_description
1 polymer ?
#
loop_
_entity_poly.entity_id
_entity_poly.type
_entity_poly.pdbx_seq_one_letter_code
_entity_poly.pdbx_strand_id
1 'polypeptide(L)'
;MSPALGSVGFATLFGLAAVAGRLTILDGTNLSLVWPAAGVSIVWFVARRATVLDWALLVGVTLAVNLVTHAPPVLAAGFAVANVVQISVFLAVLGRLRPDWRRGGADPLTTLSDLWRMIAATVAGTFAGALIGPTLANWYAGSWNWLGEVVWLTRNVSSILAIGILGLLFLGGRTGERLSGWRHAELVALAACSAAAYALAFAQAHGLPLAFPLLLVTVWAGTRFPATLVALHGVTVGTAAVMFTLHGQGPFATVESYPGRALMAQAFVAMVAVLGTVLALGRDERRVLTGELAETAAASAAQAELLTTIVDSMSDALMVVGADGKILLRNPAALELWRGVGRRPEHVGASGEFEFGEPGGGPIPVSDLPHAHALAGVTVVDRDVVVRQRSTGTERVLQVSAAPLPAEDAGPRAVVVYHDVTVDRRHRDELTAFAGVVAHDLLNPLTTVEGWTEALADTLGDDPDARDCITRIRRGSTRMRHLINDLLGYTTARDGALTSARVPLAELVGEIASARIDQALAASALPPRFTVGALHDVEADPVLTRQLLENLLGNAIKYTARGVVPHVTVTTDLVDDRVRLTIGDNGIGIPPGQHEAIFADFHRAHRDAGYTGTGLGLAICARIVERHGGTIAASDNPGGAGSRFVLTLPAATTSAPARESAGVDSSGG
;
A
#
# COMPACT_ATOMS: atom_id res chain seq x y z
N MET A 1 -27.28 22.78 13.97
CA MET A 1 -27.50 23.78 15.04
C MET A 1 -28.98 24.10 15.10
N SER A 2 -29.70 23.61 16.11
CA SER A 2 -30.95 24.21 16.60
C SER A 2 -30.70 24.65 18.04
N PRO A 3 -31.21 25.80 18.50
CA PRO A 3 -31.02 26.23 19.88
C PRO A 3 -31.81 25.27 20.77
N ALA A 4 -31.12 24.34 21.42
CA ALA A 4 -31.74 23.47 22.42
C ALA A 4 -32.42 24.36 23.47
N LEU A 5 -33.76 24.32 23.51
CA LEU A 5 -34.64 25.02 24.48
C LEU A 5 -33.91 25.28 25.80
N GLY A 6 -33.70 26.53 26.23
CA GLY A 6 -33.03 26.88 27.49
C GLY A 6 -33.71 26.24 28.73
N SER A 7 -33.12 26.35 29.93
CA SER A 7 -33.68 25.73 31.15
C SER A 7 -35.14 26.15 31.38
N VAL A 8 -35.45 27.41 31.11
CA VAL A 8 -36.81 27.96 31.15
C VAL A 8 -37.70 27.30 30.10
N GLY A 9 -37.23 27.11 28.87
CA GLY A 9 -38.01 26.50 27.79
C GLY A 9 -38.44 25.07 28.09
N PHE A 10 -37.53 24.25 28.62
CA PHE A 10 -37.91 22.89 29.07
C PHE A 10 -38.79 22.91 30.31
N ALA A 11 -38.57 23.83 31.25
CA ALA A 11 -39.44 23.98 32.42
C ALA A 11 -40.88 24.34 32.01
N THR A 12 -41.05 25.23 31.02
CA THR A 12 -42.36 25.56 30.43
C THR A 12 -42.98 24.34 29.76
N LEU A 13 -42.22 23.59 28.95
CA LEU A 13 -42.71 22.38 28.30
C LEU A 13 -43.13 21.30 29.31
N PHE A 14 -42.34 21.13 30.38
CA PHE A 14 -42.65 20.21 31.49
C PHE A 14 -43.93 20.64 32.22
N GLY A 15 -44.09 21.94 32.50
CA GLY A 15 -45.31 22.48 33.11
C GLY A 15 -46.55 22.27 32.25
N LEU A 16 -46.47 22.55 30.93
CA LEU A 16 -47.56 22.31 29.98
C LEU A 16 -47.92 20.82 29.91
N ALA A 17 -46.92 19.94 29.88
CA ALA A 17 -47.14 18.49 29.90
C ALA A 17 -47.77 18.02 31.22
N ALA A 18 -47.38 18.60 32.36
CA ALA A 18 -47.97 18.26 33.65
C ALA A 18 -49.45 18.70 33.73
N VAL A 19 -49.78 19.88 33.21
CA VAL A 19 -51.17 20.35 33.07
C VAL A 19 -51.96 19.44 32.13
N ALA A 20 -51.40 19.09 30.97
CA ALA A 20 -52.04 18.16 30.03
C ALA A 20 -52.33 16.79 30.68
N GLY A 21 -51.42 16.26 31.50
CA GLY A 21 -51.66 15.04 32.29
C GLY A 21 -52.86 15.20 33.23
N ARG A 22 -52.97 16.35 33.92
CA ARG A 22 -54.11 16.63 34.81
C ARG A 22 -55.44 16.79 34.10
N LEU A 23 -55.46 17.15 32.81
CA LEU A 23 -56.69 17.15 32.00
C LEU A 23 -57.19 15.74 31.66
N THR A 24 -56.43 14.69 31.98
CA THR A 24 -56.79 13.29 31.71
C THR A 24 -57.22 12.50 32.95
N ILE A 25 -57.70 13.20 33.98
CA ILE A 25 -58.21 12.54 35.20
C ILE A 25 -59.47 11.74 34.87
N LEU A 26 -59.55 10.52 35.38
CA LEU A 26 -60.74 9.68 35.28
C LEU A 26 -61.73 10.03 36.40
N ASP A 27 -62.96 10.39 36.04
CA ASP A 27 -64.01 10.81 36.97
C ASP A 27 -64.16 9.87 38.18
N GLY A 28 -64.22 10.44 39.38
CA GLY A 28 -64.32 9.67 40.64
C GLY A 28 -62.99 9.16 41.22
N THR A 29 -61.86 9.39 40.54
CA THR A 29 -60.52 9.07 41.08
C THR A 29 -59.56 10.24 40.82
N ASN A 30 -58.68 10.60 41.75
CA ASN A 30 -57.63 11.62 41.51
C ASN A 30 -56.51 11.11 40.55
N LEU A 31 -56.81 10.12 39.70
CA LEU A 31 -55.87 9.37 38.88
C LEU A 31 -55.90 9.87 37.44
N SER A 32 -54.80 10.49 37.00
CA SER A 32 -54.59 10.86 35.59
C SER A 32 -54.25 9.64 34.73
N LEU A 33 -54.91 9.51 33.59
CA LEU A 33 -54.72 8.42 32.63
C LEU A 33 -53.32 8.45 31.99
N VAL A 34 -52.81 9.63 31.61
CA VAL A 34 -51.45 9.83 31.08
C VAL A 34 -50.67 10.85 31.92
N TRP A 35 -49.34 10.75 31.87
CA TRP A 35 -48.45 11.71 32.52
C TRP A 35 -47.27 12.11 31.62
N PRO A 36 -47.50 12.92 30.56
CA PRO A 36 -46.50 13.21 29.54
C PRO A 36 -45.27 13.97 30.09
N ALA A 37 -45.40 14.60 31.25
CA ALA A 37 -44.33 15.30 31.94
C ALA A 37 -43.12 14.40 32.27
N ALA A 38 -43.35 13.11 32.53
CA ALA A 38 -42.26 12.16 32.78
C ALA A 38 -41.32 12.04 31.58
N GLY A 39 -41.87 11.82 30.38
CA GLY A 39 -41.08 11.78 29.15
C GLY A 39 -40.36 13.10 28.87
N VAL A 40 -41.04 14.24 29.01
CA VAL A 40 -40.43 15.57 28.82
C VAL A 40 -39.25 15.80 29.78
N SER A 41 -39.38 15.38 31.04
CA SER A 41 -38.32 15.53 32.04
C SER A 41 -37.06 14.73 31.67
N ILE A 42 -37.21 13.52 31.13
CA ILE A 42 -36.06 12.74 30.66
C ILE A 42 -35.40 13.42 29.47
N VAL A 43 -36.17 13.90 28.49
CA VAL A 43 -35.64 14.64 27.34
C VAL A 43 -34.86 15.87 27.80
N TRP A 44 -35.41 16.65 28.74
CA TRP A 44 -34.74 17.83 29.30
C TRP A 44 -33.37 17.49 29.89
N PHE A 45 -33.30 16.50 30.77
CA PHE A 45 -32.07 16.17 31.50
C PHE A 45 -31.06 15.35 30.70
N VAL A 46 -31.47 14.75 29.58
CA VAL A 46 -30.58 14.12 28.60
C VAL A 46 -30.03 15.14 27.60
N ALA A 47 -30.87 16.07 27.12
CA ALA A 47 -30.53 17.08 26.13
C ALA A 47 -29.47 18.08 26.62
N ARG A 48 -29.31 18.24 27.94
CA ARG A 48 -28.34 19.15 28.52
C ARG A 48 -27.70 18.63 29.79
N ARG A 49 -26.55 19.20 30.13
CA ARG A 49 -25.95 19.04 31.45
C ARG A 49 -26.79 19.80 32.47
N ALA A 50 -27.44 19.07 33.37
CA ALA A 50 -28.28 19.64 34.41
C ALA A 50 -27.49 20.57 35.33
N THR A 51 -27.98 21.80 35.46
CA THR A 51 -27.48 22.81 36.40
C THR A 51 -28.34 22.82 37.67
N VAL A 52 -27.91 23.54 38.71
CA VAL A 52 -28.73 23.78 39.91
C VAL A 52 -30.07 24.43 39.55
N LEU A 53 -30.08 25.31 38.53
CA LEU A 53 -31.30 25.94 38.04
C LEU A 53 -32.28 24.93 37.43
N ASP A 54 -31.80 23.94 36.66
CA ASP A 54 -32.67 22.92 36.07
C ASP A 54 -33.39 22.09 37.15
N TRP A 55 -32.67 21.69 38.19
CA TRP A 55 -33.25 20.98 39.33
C TRP A 55 -34.24 21.85 40.12
N ALA A 56 -33.89 23.11 40.38
CA ALA A 56 -34.77 24.06 41.07
C ALA A 56 -36.08 24.31 40.28
N LEU A 57 -35.98 24.47 38.95
CA LEU A 57 -37.14 24.64 38.08
C LEU A 57 -38.01 23.38 38.04
N LEU A 58 -37.41 22.19 37.94
CA LEU A 58 -38.15 20.91 38.00
C LEU A 58 -38.97 20.79 39.29
N VAL A 59 -38.33 21.05 40.44
CA VAL A 59 -38.97 20.98 41.77
C VAL A 59 -40.05 22.06 41.88
N GLY A 60 -39.73 23.31 41.54
CA GLY A 60 -40.65 24.44 41.63
C GLY A 60 -41.90 24.26 40.78
N VAL A 61 -41.75 23.85 39.51
CA VAL A 61 -42.89 23.58 38.62
C VAL A 61 -43.70 22.38 39.10
N THR A 62 -43.05 21.31 39.56
CA THR A 62 -43.76 20.13 40.12
C THR A 62 -44.59 20.52 41.33
N LEU A 63 -44.04 21.29 42.27
CA LEU A 63 -44.76 21.79 43.44
C LEU A 63 -45.93 22.68 43.04
N ALA A 64 -45.70 23.65 42.16
CA ALA A 64 -46.72 24.59 41.71
C ALA A 64 -47.91 23.87 41.06
N VAL A 65 -47.65 22.95 40.11
CA VAL A 65 -48.72 22.20 39.43
C VAL A 65 -49.53 21.37 40.43
N ASN A 66 -48.88 20.65 41.35
CA ASN A 66 -49.57 19.82 42.32
C ASN A 66 -50.41 20.66 43.31
N LEU A 67 -49.87 21.78 43.81
CA LEU A 67 -50.56 22.68 44.73
C LEU A 67 -51.77 23.38 44.07
N VAL A 68 -51.62 23.85 42.82
CA VAL A 68 -52.72 24.44 42.05
C VAL A 68 -53.84 23.42 41.82
N THR A 69 -53.49 22.14 41.73
CA THR A 69 -54.45 21.05 41.61
C THR A 69 -54.98 20.51 42.95
N HIS A 70 -54.80 21.27 44.03
CA HIS A 70 -55.25 20.97 45.39
C HIS A 70 -54.66 19.71 46.03
N ALA A 71 -53.47 19.28 45.61
CA ALA A 71 -52.75 18.22 46.31
C ALA A 71 -52.21 18.74 47.67
N PRO A 72 -52.26 17.94 48.75
CA PRO A 72 -51.65 18.30 50.03
C PRO A 72 -50.16 18.66 49.88
N PRO A 73 -49.65 19.69 50.61
CA PRO A 73 -48.25 20.13 50.48
C PRO A 73 -47.23 19.01 50.69
N VAL A 74 -47.49 18.08 51.62
CA VAL A 74 -46.63 16.91 51.88
C VAL A 74 -46.55 15.99 50.65
N LEU A 75 -47.67 15.73 49.98
CA LEU A 75 -47.68 14.91 48.76
C LEU A 75 -47.05 15.62 47.57
N ALA A 76 -47.28 16.94 47.44
CA ALA A 76 -46.63 17.76 46.42
C ALA A 76 -45.09 17.72 46.57
N ALA A 77 -44.58 17.85 47.80
CA ALA A 77 -43.16 17.71 48.10
C ALA A 77 -42.64 16.29 47.80
N GLY A 78 -43.38 15.25 48.21
CA GLY A 78 -43.03 13.87 47.91
C GLY A 78 -42.94 13.56 46.41
N PHE A 79 -43.88 14.07 45.60
CA PHE A 79 -43.82 13.92 44.14
C PHE A 79 -42.65 14.68 43.51
N ALA A 80 -42.29 15.85 44.04
CA ALA A 80 -41.09 16.56 43.59
C ALA A 80 -39.81 15.75 43.88
N VAL A 81 -39.69 15.17 45.08
CA VAL A 81 -38.57 14.27 45.42
C VAL A 81 -38.57 13.03 44.54
N ALA A 82 -39.73 12.41 44.31
CA ALA A 82 -39.87 11.25 43.44
C ALA A 82 -39.39 11.53 42.01
N ASN A 83 -39.75 12.70 41.43
CA ASN A 83 -39.27 13.13 40.12
C ASN A 83 -37.74 13.30 40.10
N VAL A 84 -37.16 13.92 41.15
CA VAL A 84 -35.70 14.09 41.26
C VAL A 84 -34.99 12.75 41.30
N VAL A 85 -35.48 11.81 42.12
CA VAL A 85 -34.90 10.47 42.25
C VAL A 85 -35.06 9.68 40.96
N GLN A 86 -36.23 9.71 40.33
CA GLN A 86 -36.48 9.03 39.06
C GLN A 86 -35.49 9.46 37.97
N ILE A 87 -35.31 10.77 37.80
CA ILE A 87 -34.38 11.31 36.80
C ILE A 87 -32.92 11.00 37.19
N SER A 88 -32.57 11.14 38.47
CA SER A 88 -31.20 10.87 38.95
C SER A 88 -30.79 9.42 38.72
N VAL A 89 -31.66 8.47 39.07
CA VAL A 89 -31.42 7.04 38.86
C VAL A 89 -31.41 6.72 37.37
N PHE A 90 -32.33 7.26 36.58
CA PHE A 90 -32.31 7.12 35.12
C PHE A 90 -30.97 7.54 34.52
N LEU A 91 -30.48 8.74 34.86
CA LEU A 91 -29.22 9.26 34.34
C LEU A 91 -28.01 8.46 34.82
N ALA A 92 -28.04 7.96 36.06
CA ALA A 92 -26.97 7.14 36.62
C ALA A 92 -26.88 5.78 35.94
N VAL A 93 -28.02 5.10 35.75
CA VAL A 93 -28.09 3.81 35.05
C VAL A 93 -27.71 3.98 33.59
N LEU A 94 -28.25 4.99 32.89
CA LEU A 94 -27.92 5.24 31.49
C LEU A 94 -26.42 5.56 31.31
N GLY A 95 -25.84 6.39 32.16
CA GLY A 95 -24.41 6.70 32.13
C GLY A 95 -23.51 5.49 32.41
N ARG A 96 -23.96 4.56 33.28
CA ARG A 96 -23.23 3.32 33.56
C ARG A 96 -23.31 2.32 32.40
N LEU A 97 -24.46 2.24 31.73
CA LEU A 97 -24.69 1.33 30.60
C LEU A 97 -24.13 1.87 29.27
N ARG A 98 -23.87 3.17 29.16
CA ARG A 98 -23.29 3.83 27.98
C ARG A 98 -22.19 4.82 28.41
N PRO A 99 -20.98 4.35 28.75
CA PRO A 99 -19.89 5.20 29.23
C PRO A 99 -19.48 6.30 28.23
N ASP A 100 -19.58 5.99 26.93
CA ASP A 100 -19.22 6.91 25.84
C ASP A 100 -20.24 8.05 25.65
N TRP A 101 -21.42 7.95 26.27
CA TRP A 101 -22.44 8.96 26.16
C TRP A 101 -22.16 10.16 27.06
N ARG A 102 -21.95 11.32 26.42
CA ARG A 102 -21.81 12.61 27.11
C ARG A 102 -23.16 13.30 27.18
N ARG A 103 -23.57 13.73 28.39
CA ARG A 103 -24.76 14.58 28.58
C ARG A 103 -24.65 15.85 27.75
N GLY A 104 -25.72 16.17 27.00
CA GLY A 104 -25.74 17.27 26.04
C GLY A 104 -24.94 17.05 24.75
N GLY A 105 -24.48 15.81 24.49
CA GLY A 105 -23.83 15.41 23.23
C GLY A 105 -24.83 15.00 22.15
N ALA A 106 -24.33 14.90 20.91
CA ALA A 106 -25.10 14.43 19.76
C ALA A 106 -25.38 12.91 19.89
N ASP A 107 -26.63 12.53 19.66
CA ASP A 107 -27.10 11.15 19.45
C ASP A 107 -27.27 10.23 20.67
N PRO A 108 -28.35 10.44 21.46
CA PRO A 108 -28.72 9.58 22.58
C PRO A 108 -29.29 8.20 22.17
N LEU A 109 -29.82 8.04 20.95
CA LEU A 109 -30.45 6.80 20.47
C LEU A 109 -30.09 6.52 19.00
N THR A 110 -29.17 5.58 18.77
CA THR A 110 -28.70 5.27 17.41
C THR A 110 -28.85 3.81 17.00
N THR A 111 -28.83 2.90 17.96
CA THR A 111 -28.82 1.45 17.74
C THR A 111 -29.92 0.77 18.53
N LEU A 112 -30.24 -0.49 18.21
CA LEU A 112 -31.14 -1.29 19.02
C LEU A 112 -30.61 -1.48 20.46
N SER A 113 -29.29 -1.51 20.61
CA SER A 113 -28.63 -1.61 21.92
C SER A 113 -28.85 -0.35 22.78
N ASP A 114 -28.80 0.84 22.18
CA ASP A 114 -29.12 2.09 22.89
C ASP A 114 -30.56 2.12 23.39
N LEU A 115 -31.51 1.60 22.59
CA LEU A 115 -32.91 1.47 22.97
C LEU A 115 -33.07 0.58 24.21
N TRP A 116 -32.43 -0.60 24.25
CA TRP A 116 -32.52 -1.50 25.42
C TRP A 116 -31.90 -0.89 26.68
N ARG A 117 -30.78 -0.19 26.55
CA ARG A 117 -30.14 0.53 27.67
C ARG A 117 -31.06 1.62 28.23
N MET A 118 -31.74 2.36 27.36
CA MET A 118 -32.70 3.37 27.76
C MET A 118 -33.97 2.76 28.38
N ILE A 119 -34.48 1.64 27.87
CA ILE A 119 -35.60 0.92 28.49
C ILE A 119 -35.21 0.49 29.92
N ALA A 120 -34.02 -0.09 30.11
CA ALA A 120 -33.52 -0.47 31.42
C ALA A 120 -33.41 0.73 32.38
N ALA A 121 -32.84 1.85 31.91
CA ALA A 121 -32.76 3.09 32.69
C ALA A 121 -34.14 3.66 33.05
N THR A 122 -35.10 3.58 32.12
CA THR A 122 -36.50 4.01 32.32
C THR A 122 -37.17 3.20 33.42
N VAL A 123 -37.07 1.87 33.36
CA VAL A 123 -37.64 0.97 34.37
C VAL A 123 -37.00 1.21 35.74
N ALA A 124 -35.66 1.27 35.81
CA ALA A 124 -34.95 1.49 37.06
C ALA A 124 -35.28 2.86 37.70
N GLY A 125 -35.26 3.92 36.90
CA GLY A 125 -35.59 5.27 37.37
C GLY A 125 -37.03 5.37 37.86
N THR A 126 -37.98 4.85 37.08
CA THR A 126 -39.39 4.92 37.46
C THR A 126 -39.68 4.07 38.70
N PHE A 127 -39.05 2.89 38.83
CA PHE A 127 -39.16 2.07 40.04
C PHE A 127 -38.64 2.80 41.28
N ALA A 128 -37.48 3.47 41.19
CA ALA A 128 -36.94 4.25 42.30
C ALA A 128 -37.84 5.45 42.69
N GLY A 129 -38.45 6.12 41.71
CA GLY A 129 -39.44 7.17 41.96
C GLY A 129 -40.72 6.63 42.61
N ALA A 130 -41.15 5.42 42.23
CA ALA A 130 -42.34 4.76 42.76
C ALA A 130 -42.23 4.45 44.26
N LEU A 131 -41.03 4.07 44.73
CA LEU A 131 -40.73 3.84 46.15
C LEU A 131 -40.88 5.09 47.03
N ILE A 132 -41.00 6.28 46.42
CA ILE A 132 -41.13 7.56 47.13
C ILE A 132 -42.54 8.12 46.94
N GLY A 133 -42.92 8.46 45.71
CA GLY A 133 -44.15 9.21 45.46
C GLY A 133 -45.43 8.43 45.80
N PRO A 134 -45.73 7.36 45.05
CA PRO A 134 -46.85 6.45 45.33
C PRO A 134 -46.83 5.85 46.74
N THR A 135 -45.67 5.41 47.24
CA THR A 135 -45.54 4.86 48.59
C THR A 135 -45.89 5.90 49.67
N LEU A 136 -45.44 7.15 49.52
CA LEU A 136 -45.84 8.24 50.41
C LEU A 136 -47.34 8.55 50.29
N ALA A 137 -47.91 8.48 49.09
CA ALA A 137 -49.34 8.68 48.88
C ALA A 137 -50.18 7.59 49.58
N ASN A 138 -49.78 6.32 49.48
CA ASN A 138 -50.40 5.20 50.19
C ASN A 138 -50.28 5.37 51.72
N TRP A 139 -49.10 5.75 52.20
CA TRP A 139 -48.88 6.03 53.62
C TRP A 139 -49.79 7.17 54.13
N TYR A 140 -49.85 8.29 53.39
CA TYR A 140 -50.70 9.44 53.74
C TYR A 140 -52.19 9.09 53.71
N ALA A 141 -52.63 8.25 52.77
CA ALA A 141 -54.00 7.79 52.66
C ALA A 141 -54.39 6.76 53.74
N GLY A 142 -53.43 6.23 54.50
CA GLY A 142 -53.65 5.20 55.53
C GLY A 142 -54.10 3.84 54.97
N SER A 143 -54.05 3.64 53.66
CA SER A 143 -54.45 2.39 52.99
C SER A 143 -53.49 2.08 51.85
N TRP A 144 -53.13 0.79 51.71
CA TRP A 144 -52.18 0.36 50.69
C TRP A 144 -52.89 -0.06 49.41
N ASN A 145 -52.64 0.65 48.30
CA ASN A 145 -53.18 0.31 46.99
C ASN A 145 -52.07 -0.06 46.00
N TRP A 146 -51.71 -1.34 45.97
CA TRP A 146 -50.68 -1.87 45.09
C TRP A 146 -51.02 -1.67 43.60
N LEU A 147 -52.29 -1.72 43.22
CA LEU A 147 -52.73 -1.53 41.83
C LEU A 147 -52.52 -0.07 41.39
N GLY A 148 -52.73 0.89 42.29
CA GLY A 148 -52.42 2.30 42.04
C GLY A 148 -50.94 2.57 41.83
N GLU A 149 -50.06 1.89 42.58
CA GLU A 149 -48.60 1.97 42.39
C GLU A 149 -48.17 1.41 41.03
N VAL A 150 -48.73 0.27 40.63
CA VAL A 150 -48.47 -0.34 39.32
C VAL A 150 -48.93 0.59 38.19
N VAL A 151 -50.12 1.20 38.31
CA VAL A 151 -50.59 2.18 37.31
C VAL A 151 -49.66 3.39 37.23
N TRP A 152 -49.19 3.91 38.37
CA TRP A 152 -48.25 5.02 38.39
C TRP A 152 -46.94 4.65 37.69
N LEU A 153 -46.41 3.45 37.95
CA LEU A 153 -45.21 2.92 37.30
C LEU A 153 -45.42 2.81 35.78
N THR A 154 -46.47 2.11 35.34
CA THR A 154 -46.73 1.88 33.91
C THR A 154 -46.95 3.19 33.16
N ARG A 155 -47.66 4.16 33.74
CA ARG A 155 -47.92 5.47 33.14
C ARG A 155 -46.66 6.32 32.94
N ASN A 156 -45.73 6.28 33.90
CA ASN A 156 -44.47 7.01 33.76
C ASN A 156 -43.53 6.29 32.77
N VAL A 157 -43.46 4.95 32.81
CA VAL A 157 -42.69 4.16 31.84
C VAL A 157 -43.21 4.39 30.42
N SER A 158 -44.52 4.28 30.18
CA SER A 158 -45.13 4.51 28.86
C SER A 158 -44.87 5.93 28.35
N SER A 159 -44.96 6.93 29.22
CA SER A 159 -44.67 8.33 28.85
C SER A 159 -43.21 8.52 28.44
N ILE A 160 -42.26 7.94 29.18
CA ILE A 160 -40.83 8.03 28.84
C ILE A 160 -40.55 7.27 27.55
N LEU A 161 -41.14 6.09 27.35
CA LEU A 161 -40.96 5.33 26.11
C LEU A 161 -41.62 5.99 24.90
N ALA A 162 -42.75 6.68 25.05
CA ALA A 162 -43.40 7.35 23.92
C ALA A 162 -42.76 8.73 23.64
N ILE A 163 -42.81 9.63 24.61
CA ILE A 163 -42.39 11.03 24.45
C ILE A 163 -40.87 11.17 24.60
N GLY A 164 -40.27 10.40 25.51
CA GLY A 164 -38.82 10.40 25.69
C GLY A 164 -38.10 9.92 24.43
N ILE A 165 -38.49 8.78 23.87
CA ILE A 165 -37.92 8.28 22.59
C ILE A 165 -38.06 9.32 21.49
N LEU A 166 -39.28 9.85 21.30
CA LEU A 166 -39.55 10.84 20.26
C LEU A 166 -38.64 12.07 20.41
N GLY A 167 -38.58 12.64 21.61
CA GLY A 167 -37.74 13.82 21.89
C GLY A 167 -36.25 13.56 21.68
N LEU A 168 -35.76 12.38 22.08
CA LEU A 168 -34.37 11.97 21.90
C LEU A 168 -34.00 11.76 20.43
N LEU A 169 -34.90 11.18 19.63
CA LEU A 169 -34.71 11.03 18.18
C LEU A 169 -34.73 12.39 17.45
N PHE A 170 -35.55 13.34 17.91
CA PHE A 170 -35.53 14.72 17.41
C PHE A 170 -34.22 15.45 17.74
N LEU A 171 -33.68 15.25 18.95
CA LEU A 171 -32.40 15.84 19.36
C LEU A 171 -31.22 15.31 18.55
N GLY A 172 -31.25 14.05 18.13
CA GLY A 172 -30.24 13.44 17.26
C GLY A 172 -30.27 13.90 15.80
N GLY A 173 -31.09 14.91 15.44
CA GLY A 173 -31.08 15.49 14.09
C GLY A 173 -31.53 14.57 12.96
N ARG A 174 -32.12 13.40 13.27
CA ARG A 174 -32.60 12.40 12.29
C ARG A 174 -33.92 12.78 11.62
N THR A 175 -34.23 14.07 11.55
CA THR A 175 -35.43 14.63 10.91
C THR A 175 -35.25 14.89 9.41
N GLY A 176 -34.07 14.59 8.86
CA GLY A 176 -33.61 15.16 7.58
C GLY A 176 -33.60 14.25 6.35
N GLU A 177 -34.09 13.01 6.40
CA GLU A 177 -34.21 12.23 5.16
C GLU A 177 -35.32 12.81 4.28
N ARG A 178 -34.94 13.49 3.19
CA ARG A 178 -35.89 13.88 2.13
C ARG A 178 -36.53 12.61 1.57
N LEU A 179 -37.81 12.43 1.88
CA LEU A 179 -38.60 11.33 1.34
C LEU A 179 -38.73 11.49 -0.18
N SER A 180 -38.69 10.40 -0.94
CA SER A 180 -39.03 10.44 -2.37
C SER A 180 -40.53 10.69 -2.56
N GLY A 181 -40.96 11.09 -3.77
CA GLY A 181 -42.38 11.34 -4.06
C GLY A 181 -43.29 10.16 -3.73
N TRP A 182 -42.88 8.93 -4.08
CA TRP A 182 -43.62 7.71 -3.72
C TRP A 182 -43.71 7.48 -2.20
N ARG A 183 -42.62 7.75 -1.47
CA ARG A 183 -42.62 7.60 0.00
C ARG A 183 -43.53 8.61 0.69
N HIS A 184 -43.75 9.80 0.11
CA HIS A 184 -44.75 10.74 0.61
C HIS A 184 -46.17 10.18 0.43
N ALA A 185 -46.48 9.61 -0.72
CA ALA A 185 -47.78 8.96 -0.95
C ALA A 185 -48.00 7.79 0.02
N GLU A 186 -46.97 6.97 0.25
CA GLU A 186 -47.02 5.88 1.23
C GLU A 186 -47.22 6.40 2.66
N LEU A 187 -46.62 7.54 3.03
CA LEU A 187 -46.82 8.17 4.35
C LEU A 187 -48.26 8.67 4.53
N VAL A 188 -48.83 9.29 3.49
CA VAL A 188 -50.23 9.74 3.50
C VAL A 188 -51.17 8.53 3.61
N ALA A 189 -50.90 7.45 2.87
CA ALA A 189 -51.65 6.21 2.96
C ALA A 189 -51.56 5.61 4.37
N LEU A 190 -50.35 5.55 4.96
CA LEU A 190 -50.15 5.11 6.34
C LEU A 190 -51.00 5.96 7.30
N ALA A 191 -50.95 7.29 7.21
CA ALA A 191 -51.72 8.18 8.07
C ALA A 191 -53.23 7.95 7.95
N ALA A 192 -53.75 7.84 6.72
CA ALA A 192 -55.16 7.59 6.44
C ALA A 192 -55.62 6.21 6.97
N CYS A 193 -54.87 5.15 6.69
CA CYS A 193 -55.15 3.80 7.19
C CYS A 193 -55.08 3.74 8.72
N SER A 194 -54.13 4.46 9.33
CA SER A 194 -54.03 4.56 10.79
C SER A 194 -55.27 5.21 11.38
N ALA A 195 -55.69 6.36 10.84
CA ALA A 195 -56.88 7.06 11.31
C ALA A 195 -58.13 6.18 11.16
N ALA A 196 -58.31 5.55 10.00
CA ALA A 196 -59.44 4.65 9.74
C ALA A 196 -59.45 3.43 10.68
N ALA A 197 -58.30 2.78 10.87
CA ALA A 197 -58.19 1.60 11.73
C ALA A 197 -58.49 1.93 13.20
N TYR A 198 -57.95 3.04 13.71
CA TYR A 198 -58.21 3.48 15.09
C TYR A 198 -59.65 3.97 15.27
N ALA A 199 -60.22 4.68 14.29
CA ALA A 199 -61.64 5.05 14.32
C ALA A 199 -62.55 3.82 14.32
N LEU A 200 -62.26 2.80 13.52
CA LEU A 200 -63.02 1.56 13.50
C LEU A 200 -62.92 0.82 14.84
N ALA A 201 -61.70 0.62 15.33
CA ALA A 201 -61.44 -0.17 16.54
C ALA A 201 -61.91 0.53 17.83
N PHE A 202 -61.80 1.86 17.92
CA PHE A 202 -62.16 2.61 19.13
C PHE A 202 -63.55 3.25 19.05
N ALA A 203 -63.94 3.84 17.92
CA ALA A 203 -65.20 4.56 17.84
C ALA A 203 -66.40 3.67 17.46
N GLN A 204 -66.21 2.62 16.65
CA GLN A 204 -67.33 1.80 16.16
C GLN A 204 -67.45 0.42 16.80
N ALA A 205 -66.32 -0.27 17.02
CA ALA A 205 -66.30 -1.66 17.48
C ALA A 205 -66.40 -1.79 19.01
N HIS A 206 -67.46 -1.22 19.60
CA HIS A 206 -67.67 -1.22 21.06
C HIS A 206 -67.52 -2.63 21.66
N GLY A 207 -66.55 -2.80 22.55
CA GLY A 207 -66.31 -4.05 23.29
C GLY A 207 -65.58 -5.18 22.56
N LEU A 208 -65.24 -5.03 21.28
CA LEU A 208 -64.41 -6.02 20.58
C LEU A 208 -62.92 -5.78 20.90
N PRO A 209 -62.12 -6.82 21.18
CA PRO A 209 -60.68 -6.70 21.51
C PRO A 209 -59.81 -6.43 20.27
N LEU A 210 -60.18 -5.43 19.46
CA LEU A 210 -59.50 -5.07 18.20
C LEU A 210 -58.24 -4.21 18.39
N ALA A 211 -57.74 -4.05 19.61
CA ALA A 211 -56.51 -3.29 19.87
C ALA A 211 -55.27 -3.97 19.25
N PHE A 212 -55.21 -5.31 19.20
CA PHE A 212 -54.05 -6.05 18.69
C PHE A 212 -53.83 -5.88 17.17
N PRO A 213 -54.87 -5.99 16.30
CA PRO A 213 -54.72 -5.69 14.87
C PRO A 213 -54.13 -4.32 14.55
N LEU A 214 -54.31 -3.32 15.42
CA LEU A 214 -53.74 -1.98 15.23
C LEU A 214 -52.21 -1.98 15.24
N LEU A 215 -51.58 -2.98 15.87
CA LEU A 215 -50.13 -3.14 15.85
C LEU A 215 -49.60 -3.40 14.44
N LEU A 216 -50.41 -3.97 13.53
CA LEU A 216 -50.00 -4.18 12.13
C LEU A 216 -49.69 -2.86 11.41
N VAL A 217 -50.43 -1.80 11.74
CA VAL A 217 -50.18 -0.45 11.20
C VAL A 217 -48.87 0.11 11.74
N THR A 218 -48.56 -0.15 13.02
CA THR A 218 -47.26 0.20 13.62
C THR A 218 -46.10 -0.60 13.02
N VAL A 219 -46.31 -1.89 12.69
CA VAL A 219 -45.33 -2.72 11.99
C VAL A 219 -45.07 -2.19 10.58
N TRP A 220 -46.12 -1.79 9.86
CA TRP A 220 -45.98 -1.13 8.56
C TRP A 220 -45.16 0.16 8.70
N ALA A 221 -45.46 0.99 9.70
CA ALA A 221 -44.68 2.19 9.98
C ALA A 221 -43.19 1.86 10.25
N GLY A 222 -42.92 0.95 11.18
CA GLY A 222 -41.58 0.56 11.64
C GLY A 222 -40.69 -0.06 10.55
N THR A 223 -41.29 -0.80 9.62
CA THR A 223 -40.54 -1.43 8.52
C THR A 223 -40.26 -0.48 7.36
N ARG A 224 -41.01 0.63 7.23
CA ARG A 224 -40.97 1.51 6.05
C ARG A 224 -40.41 2.91 6.31
N PHE A 225 -40.59 3.48 7.49
CA PHE A 225 -40.25 4.87 7.76
C PHE A 225 -39.10 5.03 8.78
N PRO A 226 -38.39 6.18 8.76
CA PRO A 226 -37.37 6.50 9.76
C PRO A 226 -37.91 6.46 11.19
N ALA A 227 -37.05 6.13 12.15
CA ALA A 227 -37.41 6.01 13.57
C ALA A 227 -38.13 7.25 14.12
N THR A 228 -37.78 8.47 13.67
CA THR A 228 -38.44 9.73 14.05
C THR A 228 -39.92 9.76 13.66
N LEU A 229 -40.26 9.40 12.41
CA LEU A 229 -41.65 9.33 11.95
C LEU A 229 -42.42 8.20 12.61
N VAL A 230 -41.76 7.08 12.90
CA VAL A 230 -42.38 5.94 13.58
C VAL A 230 -42.71 6.27 15.04
N ALA A 231 -41.79 6.93 15.75
CA ALA A 231 -42.05 7.42 17.10
C ALA A 231 -43.15 8.50 17.11
N LEU A 232 -43.18 9.41 16.12
CA LEU A 232 -44.25 10.41 15.99
C LEU A 232 -45.60 9.75 15.74
N HIS A 233 -45.65 8.75 14.84
CA HIS A 233 -46.82 7.95 14.59
C HIS A 233 -47.29 7.24 15.88
N GLY A 234 -46.38 6.61 16.61
CA GLY A 234 -46.66 5.92 17.88
C GLY A 234 -47.25 6.85 18.95
N VAL A 235 -46.68 8.04 19.13
CA VAL A 235 -47.23 9.07 20.03
C VAL A 235 -48.62 9.54 19.56
N THR A 236 -48.82 9.74 18.26
CA THR A 236 -50.09 10.19 17.68
C THR A 236 -51.21 9.16 17.91
N VAL A 237 -50.97 7.90 17.55
CA VAL A 237 -51.99 6.84 17.70
C VAL A 237 -52.18 6.44 19.17
N GLY A 238 -51.13 6.50 19.98
CA GLY A 238 -51.23 6.33 21.43
C GLY A 238 -52.09 7.42 22.08
N THR A 239 -51.92 8.68 21.65
CA THR A 239 -52.77 9.80 22.11
C THR A 239 -54.22 9.59 21.67
N ALA A 240 -54.46 9.15 20.44
CA ALA A 240 -55.82 8.83 19.98
C ALA A 240 -56.48 7.74 20.82
N ALA A 241 -55.77 6.63 21.11
CA ALA A 241 -56.27 5.55 21.97
C ALA A 241 -56.63 6.04 23.38
N VAL A 242 -55.78 6.90 23.98
CA VAL A 242 -56.03 7.53 25.28
C VAL A 242 -57.26 8.43 25.22
N MET A 243 -57.39 9.28 24.19
CA MET A 243 -58.53 10.20 24.03
C MET A 243 -59.86 9.45 23.85
N PHE A 244 -59.90 8.40 23.02
CA PHE A 244 -61.11 7.58 22.91
C PHE A 244 -61.47 6.90 24.23
N THR A 245 -60.46 6.37 24.95
CA THR A 245 -60.67 5.72 26.25
C THR A 245 -61.23 6.70 27.29
N LEU A 246 -60.81 7.98 27.28
CA LEU A 246 -61.36 9.02 28.15
C LEU A 246 -62.83 9.34 27.85
N HIS A 247 -63.21 9.34 26.57
CA HIS A 247 -64.60 9.59 26.14
C HIS A 247 -65.49 8.35 26.25
N GLY A 248 -65.05 7.30 26.96
CA GLY A 248 -65.83 6.08 27.14
C GLY A 248 -65.92 5.20 25.90
N GLN A 249 -65.05 5.39 24.92
CA GLN A 249 -65.05 4.64 23.66
C GLN A 249 -63.87 3.66 23.58
N GLY A 250 -64.09 2.58 22.84
CA GLY A 250 -63.08 1.59 22.49
C GLY A 250 -62.86 0.47 23.50
N PRO A 251 -61.91 -0.43 23.21
CA PRO A 251 -61.77 -1.70 23.92
C PRO A 251 -61.33 -1.56 25.38
N PHE A 252 -60.68 -0.44 25.74
CA PHE A 252 -60.22 -0.23 27.11
C PHE A 252 -61.28 0.45 27.98
N ALA A 253 -62.22 1.18 27.38
CA ALA A 253 -63.29 1.85 28.12
C ALA A 253 -64.27 0.88 28.77
N THR A 254 -64.40 -0.34 28.23
CA THR A 254 -65.24 -1.41 28.79
C THR A 254 -64.70 -2.02 30.07
N VAL A 255 -63.44 -1.74 30.44
CA VAL A 255 -62.88 -2.17 31.72
C VAL A 255 -63.56 -1.39 32.84
N GLU A 256 -64.23 -2.11 33.74
CA GLU A 256 -65.00 -1.55 34.86
C GLU A 256 -64.10 -0.80 35.87
N SER A 257 -62.91 -1.34 36.16
CA SER A 257 -61.98 -0.71 37.10
C SER A 257 -61.23 0.47 36.45
N TYR A 258 -61.31 1.67 37.05
CA TYR A 258 -60.53 2.83 36.59
C TYR A 258 -59.02 2.58 36.55
N PRO A 259 -58.39 1.95 37.57
CA PRO A 259 -56.97 1.62 37.50
C PRO A 259 -56.65 0.60 36.40
N GLY A 260 -57.50 -0.41 36.18
CA GLY A 260 -57.31 -1.39 35.12
C GLY A 260 -57.42 -0.78 33.72
N ARG A 261 -58.38 0.13 33.51
CA ARG A 261 -58.52 0.91 32.28
C ARG A 261 -57.25 1.71 31.98
N ALA A 262 -56.71 2.38 33.00
CA ALA A 262 -55.47 3.13 32.86
C ALA A 262 -54.27 2.23 32.55
N LEU A 263 -54.16 1.10 33.25
CA LEU A 263 -53.10 0.12 33.02
C LEU A 263 -53.08 -0.40 31.58
N MET A 264 -54.25 -0.80 31.04
CA MET A 264 -54.38 -1.33 29.68
C MET A 264 -54.03 -0.28 28.62
N ALA A 265 -54.55 0.95 28.76
CA ALA A 265 -54.25 2.03 27.83
C ALA A 265 -52.74 2.38 27.84
N GLN A 266 -52.12 2.46 29.02
CA GLN A 266 -50.69 2.78 29.11
C GLN A 266 -49.79 1.64 28.63
N ALA A 267 -50.14 0.39 28.91
CA ALA A 267 -49.44 -0.78 28.38
C ALA A 267 -49.49 -0.81 26.85
N PHE A 268 -50.66 -0.48 26.26
CA PHE A 268 -50.80 -0.36 24.80
C PHE A 268 -49.92 0.74 24.22
N VAL A 269 -49.90 1.94 24.80
CA VAL A 269 -49.04 3.05 24.36
C VAL A 269 -47.55 2.66 24.44
N ALA A 270 -47.13 2.03 25.53
CA ALA A 270 -45.76 1.54 25.68
C ALA A 270 -45.41 0.49 24.62
N MET A 271 -46.32 -0.46 24.37
CA MET A 271 -46.14 -1.50 23.36
C MET A 271 -45.97 -0.91 21.96
N VAL A 272 -46.84 0.02 21.56
CA VAL A 272 -46.75 0.70 20.25
C VAL A 272 -45.42 1.45 20.12
N ALA A 273 -45.03 2.20 21.15
CA ALA A 273 -43.78 2.96 21.15
C ALA A 273 -42.55 2.04 21.01
N VAL A 274 -42.47 0.96 21.80
CA VAL A 274 -41.36 0.01 21.77
C VAL A 274 -41.34 -0.76 20.46
N LEU A 275 -42.46 -1.37 20.05
CA LEU A 275 -42.54 -2.18 18.84
C LEU A 275 -42.14 -1.39 17.59
N GLY A 276 -42.70 -0.18 17.43
CA GLY A 276 -42.36 0.69 16.30
C GLY A 276 -40.88 1.06 16.29
N THR A 277 -40.34 1.44 17.45
CA THR A 277 -38.94 1.88 17.56
C THR A 277 -37.95 0.73 17.36
N VAL A 278 -38.23 -0.47 17.90
CA VAL A 278 -37.40 -1.67 17.68
C VAL A 278 -37.32 -2.01 16.19
N LEU A 279 -38.45 -2.02 15.49
CA LEU A 279 -38.48 -2.31 14.06
C LEU A 279 -37.74 -1.25 13.24
N ALA A 280 -37.96 0.03 13.55
CA ALA A 280 -37.32 1.13 12.83
C ALA A 280 -35.79 1.14 13.04
N LEU A 281 -35.32 1.05 14.29
CA LEU A 281 -33.89 1.03 14.60
C LEU A 281 -33.22 -0.25 14.09
N GLY A 282 -33.84 -1.42 14.23
CA GLY A 282 -33.28 -2.67 13.70
C GLY A 282 -33.17 -2.66 12.18
N ARG A 283 -34.12 -2.03 11.48
CA ARG A 283 -34.05 -1.81 10.04
C ARG A 283 -32.94 -0.84 9.65
N ASP A 284 -32.81 0.27 10.38
CA ASP A 284 -31.80 1.29 10.11
C ASP A 284 -30.39 0.73 10.33
N GLU A 285 -30.18 -0.02 11.43
CA GLU A 285 -28.94 -0.74 11.74
C GLU A 285 -28.61 -1.78 10.66
N ARG A 286 -29.59 -2.59 10.26
CA ARG A 286 -29.41 -3.56 9.16
C ARG A 286 -29.01 -2.88 7.85
N ARG A 287 -29.64 -1.76 7.49
CA ARG A 287 -29.33 -1.03 6.24
C ARG A 287 -27.89 -0.54 6.21
N VAL A 288 -27.42 0.04 7.31
CA VAL A 288 -26.04 0.52 7.45
C VAL A 288 -25.06 -0.66 7.28
N LEU A 289 -25.26 -1.75 8.05
CA LEU A 289 -24.40 -2.93 7.98
C LEU A 289 -24.36 -3.57 6.59
N THR A 290 -25.52 -3.69 5.92
CA THR A 290 -25.56 -4.21 4.55
C THR A 290 -24.87 -3.29 3.54
N GLY A 291 -24.88 -1.98 3.78
CA GLY A 291 -24.17 -1.00 2.95
C GLY A 291 -22.66 -1.16 3.09
N GLU A 292 -22.15 -1.19 4.32
CA GLU A 292 -20.72 -1.37 4.61
C GLU A 292 -20.17 -2.70 4.04
N LEU A 293 -20.95 -3.78 4.16
CA LEU A 293 -20.59 -5.08 3.57
C LEU A 293 -20.51 -5.01 2.03
N ALA A 294 -21.46 -4.33 1.39
CA ALA A 294 -21.47 -4.20 -0.07
C ALA A 294 -20.31 -3.33 -0.57
N GLU A 295 -19.99 -2.23 0.14
CA GLU A 295 -18.85 -1.38 -0.18
C GLU A 295 -17.53 -2.13 -0.04
N THR A 296 -17.36 -2.90 1.03
CA THR A 296 -16.15 -3.71 1.26
C THR A 296 -15.99 -4.78 0.18
N ALA A 297 -17.08 -5.47 -0.18
CA ALA A 297 -17.07 -6.47 -1.25
C ALA A 297 -16.72 -5.85 -2.62
N ALA A 298 -17.25 -4.67 -2.93
CA ALA A 298 -16.93 -3.93 -4.15
C ALA A 298 -15.46 -3.49 -4.19
N ALA A 299 -14.93 -2.97 -3.08
CA ALA A 299 -13.52 -2.60 -2.98
C ALA A 299 -12.59 -3.80 -3.18
N SER A 300 -12.90 -4.95 -2.57
CA SER A 300 -12.15 -6.18 -2.76
C SER A 300 -12.19 -6.68 -4.20
N ALA A 301 -13.34 -6.60 -4.88
CA ALA A 301 -13.48 -6.99 -6.27
C ALA A 301 -12.66 -6.08 -7.19
N ALA A 302 -12.72 -4.76 -6.98
CA ALA A 302 -11.94 -3.79 -7.75
C ALA A 302 -10.43 -3.97 -7.58
N GLN A 303 -9.96 -4.30 -6.37
CA GLN A 303 -8.55 -4.61 -6.13
C GLN A 303 -8.09 -5.88 -6.87
N ALA A 304 -8.92 -6.94 -6.87
CA ALA A 304 -8.62 -8.17 -7.61
C ALA A 304 -8.58 -7.93 -9.13
N GLU A 305 -9.49 -7.11 -9.65
CA GLU A 305 -9.51 -6.70 -11.06
C GLU A 305 -8.27 -5.88 -11.42
N LEU A 306 -7.85 -4.94 -10.57
CA LEU A 306 -6.62 -4.17 -10.77
C LEU A 306 -5.38 -5.07 -10.82
N LEU A 307 -5.23 -5.99 -9.86
CA LEU A 307 -4.09 -6.94 -9.84
C LEU A 307 -4.07 -7.81 -11.10
N THR A 308 -5.24 -8.31 -11.53
CA THR A 308 -5.37 -9.10 -12.77
C THR A 308 -4.99 -8.26 -13.99
N THR A 309 -5.46 -7.01 -14.06
CA THR A 309 -5.17 -6.09 -15.18
C THR A 309 -3.68 -5.76 -15.24
N ILE A 310 -3.03 -5.51 -14.10
CA ILE A 310 -1.59 -5.27 -14.04
C ILE A 310 -0.85 -6.48 -14.60
N VAL A 311 -1.12 -7.68 -14.07
CA VAL A 311 -0.47 -8.93 -14.50
C VAL A 311 -0.69 -9.21 -15.99
N ASP A 312 -1.92 -8.99 -16.49
CA ASP A 312 -2.27 -9.25 -17.88
C ASP A 312 -1.67 -8.24 -18.86
N SER A 313 -1.39 -7.01 -18.41
CA SER A 313 -0.77 -5.95 -19.21
C SER A 313 0.77 -6.01 -19.27
N MET A 314 1.41 -6.84 -18.44
CA MET A 314 2.86 -7.01 -18.46
C MET A 314 3.31 -7.63 -19.79
N SER A 315 4.35 -7.05 -20.39
CA SER A 315 5.00 -7.57 -21.61
C SER A 315 5.83 -8.82 -21.34
N ASP A 316 6.36 -8.95 -20.13
CA ASP A 316 7.17 -10.09 -19.73
C ASP A 316 6.27 -11.26 -19.35
N ALA A 317 6.74 -12.47 -19.66
CA ALA A 317 6.02 -13.69 -19.39
C ALA A 317 6.11 -14.03 -17.90
N LEU A 318 5.00 -13.88 -17.17
CA LEU A 318 4.90 -14.17 -15.74
C LEU A 318 4.13 -15.47 -15.51
N MET A 319 4.65 -16.32 -14.63
CA MET A 319 4.01 -17.55 -14.18
C MET A 319 4.17 -17.73 -12.67
N VAL A 320 3.16 -18.32 -12.03
CA VAL A 320 3.25 -18.80 -10.65
C VAL A 320 3.19 -20.32 -10.66
N VAL A 321 4.14 -20.95 -9.99
CA VAL A 321 4.32 -22.41 -9.94
C VAL A 321 4.10 -22.89 -8.50
N GLY A 322 3.36 -23.98 -8.34
CA GLY A 322 3.12 -24.66 -7.05
C GLY A 322 4.22 -25.65 -6.69
N ALA A 323 4.13 -26.21 -5.48
CA ALA A 323 5.11 -27.16 -4.93
C ALA A 323 5.29 -28.45 -5.76
N ASP A 324 4.27 -28.82 -6.52
CA ASP A 324 4.23 -29.96 -7.45
C ASP A 324 4.77 -29.63 -8.85
N GLY A 325 5.26 -28.40 -9.06
CA GLY A 325 5.69 -27.91 -10.39
C GLY A 325 4.52 -27.51 -11.30
N LYS A 326 3.29 -27.49 -10.78
CA LYS A 326 2.08 -27.12 -11.54
C LYS A 326 1.99 -25.61 -11.70
N ILE A 327 1.61 -25.16 -12.89
CA ILE A 327 1.39 -23.74 -13.18
C ILE A 327 0.02 -23.33 -12.62
N LEU A 328 0.03 -22.48 -11.60
CA LEU A 328 -1.15 -21.95 -10.91
C LEU A 328 -1.70 -20.69 -11.59
N LEU A 329 -0.80 -19.83 -12.07
CA LEU A 329 -1.14 -18.59 -12.76
C LEU A 329 -0.18 -18.37 -13.92
N ARG A 330 -0.66 -17.75 -14.99
CA ARG A 330 0.16 -17.22 -16.08
C ARG A 330 -0.54 -16.04 -16.73
N ASN A 331 0.23 -15.05 -17.16
CA ASN A 331 -0.30 -13.91 -17.91
C ASN A 331 -0.36 -14.19 -19.44
N PRO A 332 -0.94 -13.30 -20.25
CA PRO A 332 -1.03 -13.44 -21.71
C PRO A 332 0.35 -13.51 -22.39
N ALA A 333 1.32 -12.72 -21.94
CA ALA A 333 2.69 -12.76 -22.46
C ALA A 333 3.34 -14.14 -22.30
N ALA A 334 3.11 -14.79 -21.16
CA ALA A 334 3.55 -16.16 -20.93
C ALA A 334 2.89 -17.16 -21.90
N LEU A 335 1.63 -16.97 -22.25
CA LEU A 335 0.98 -17.82 -23.26
C LEU A 335 1.56 -17.59 -24.65
N GLU A 336 1.89 -16.34 -24.98
CA GLU A 336 2.50 -15.96 -26.26
C GLU A 336 3.92 -16.51 -26.44
N LEU A 337 4.72 -16.47 -25.38
CA LEU A 337 6.06 -17.05 -25.35
C LEU A 337 6.05 -18.53 -25.74
N TRP A 338 5.02 -19.27 -25.29
CA TRP A 338 4.85 -20.71 -25.53
C TRP A 338 3.86 -21.05 -26.66
N ARG A 339 3.54 -20.11 -27.57
CA ARG A 339 2.67 -20.40 -28.73
C ARG A 339 3.29 -21.48 -29.63
N GLY A 340 2.51 -22.50 -29.94
CA GLY A 340 2.93 -23.64 -30.78
C GLY A 340 2.77 -25.01 -30.10
N VAL A 341 2.65 -25.04 -28.76
CA VAL A 341 2.43 -26.29 -28.01
C VAL A 341 0.97 -26.73 -28.17
N GLY A 342 0.75 -27.89 -28.79
CA GLY A 342 -0.59 -28.44 -29.05
C GLY A 342 -1.43 -28.72 -27.79
N ARG A 343 -0.81 -28.73 -26.59
CA ARG A 343 -1.49 -28.80 -25.29
C ARG A 343 -0.97 -27.69 -24.38
N ARG A 344 -1.87 -26.98 -23.71
CA ARG A 344 -1.53 -26.07 -22.61
C ARG A 344 -0.72 -26.86 -21.56
N PRO A 345 0.59 -26.64 -21.38
CA PRO A 345 1.34 -27.38 -20.38
C PRO A 345 0.80 -27.01 -19.00
N GLU A 346 0.45 -28.03 -18.20
CA GLU A 346 -0.01 -27.86 -16.81
C GLU A 346 1.18 -27.78 -15.84
N HIS A 347 2.36 -28.24 -16.26
CA HIS A 347 3.61 -28.22 -15.50
C HIS A 347 4.74 -27.64 -16.35
N VAL A 348 5.71 -26.99 -15.70
CA VAL A 348 6.89 -26.45 -16.37
C VAL A 348 7.75 -27.61 -16.91
N GLY A 349 8.12 -27.57 -18.20
CA GLY A 349 8.97 -28.58 -18.84
C GLY A 349 8.27 -29.90 -19.24
N ALA A 350 6.97 -30.07 -18.96
CA ALA A 350 6.28 -31.35 -19.17
C ALA A 350 5.94 -31.69 -20.63
N SER A 351 6.02 -30.75 -21.58
CA SER A 351 5.67 -31.03 -22.98
C SER A 351 6.76 -31.79 -23.74
N GLY A 352 7.99 -31.85 -23.22
CA GLY A 352 9.16 -32.40 -23.95
C GLY A 352 9.52 -31.65 -25.24
N GLU A 353 8.72 -30.63 -25.61
CA GLU A 353 8.80 -29.87 -26.85
C GLU A 353 9.87 -28.79 -26.80
N PHE A 354 10.25 -28.35 -25.59
CA PHE A 354 11.32 -27.38 -25.39
C PHE A 354 12.50 -28.02 -24.68
N GLU A 355 13.68 -27.70 -25.19
CA GLU A 355 14.95 -28.00 -24.57
C GLU A 355 15.52 -26.71 -23.98
N PHE A 356 15.89 -26.76 -22.71
CA PHE A 356 16.51 -25.65 -21.99
C PHE A 356 18.01 -25.87 -21.96
N GLY A 357 18.79 -24.82 -22.19
CA GLY A 357 20.25 -24.88 -22.20
C GLY A 357 20.87 -23.57 -21.73
N GLU A 358 22.18 -23.60 -21.50
CA GLU A 358 22.96 -22.38 -21.26
C GLU A 358 23.45 -21.78 -22.59
N PRO A 359 23.63 -20.45 -22.68
CA PRO A 359 24.24 -19.83 -23.86
C PRO A 359 25.63 -20.42 -24.15
N GLY A 360 25.79 -21.10 -25.28
CA GLY A 360 27.04 -21.79 -25.64
C GLY A 360 27.36 -23.04 -24.81
N GLY A 361 26.46 -23.47 -23.92
CA GLY A 361 26.63 -24.60 -23.01
C GLY A 361 25.72 -25.80 -23.31
N GLY A 362 25.72 -26.77 -22.40
CA GLY A 362 24.91 -27.98 -22.48
C GLY A 362 23.45 -27.80 -22.03
N PRO A 363 22.62 -28.85 -22.14
CA PRO A 363 21.23 -28.81 -21.69
C PRO A 363 21.12 -28.67 -20.16
N ILE A 364 20.18 -27.84 -19.69
CA ILE A 364 19.85 -27.65 -18.27
C ILE A 364 18.74 -28.63 -17.89
N PRO A 365 18.95 -29.51 -16.89
CA PRO A 365 17.90 -30.39 -16.39
C PRO A 365 16.79 -29.59 -15.70
N VAL A 366 15.55 -30.08 -15.76
CA VAL A 366 14.37 -29.38 -15.21
C VAL A 366 14.52 -29.02 -13.72
N SER A 367 15.25 -29.85 -12.95
CA SER A 367 15.54 -29.62 -11.53
C SER A 367 16.49 -28.46 -11.25
N ASP A 368 17.28 -28.02 -12.23
CA ASP A 368 18.22 -26.88 -12.13
C ASP A 368 17.65 -25.61 -12.78
N LEU A 369 16.43 -25.67 -13.31
CA LEU A 369 15.77 -24.47 -13.84
C LEU A 369 15.46 -23.48 -12.71
N PRO A 370 15.43 -22.16 -13.00
CA PRO A 370 15.22 -21.12 -11.98
C PRO A 370 14.01 -21.31 -11.08
N HIS A 371 12.91 -21.86 -11.61
CA HIS A 371 11.70 -22.14 -10.82
C HIS A 371 11.91 -23.22 -9.74
N ALA A 372 12.75 -24.23 -9.99
CA ALA A 372 13.07 -25.27 -9.03
C ALA A 372 13.91 -24.72 -7.87
N HIS A 373 14.87 -23.83 -8.18
CA HIS A 373 15.64 -23.11 -7.16
C HIS A 373 14.76 -22.20 -6.30
N ALA A 374 13.82 -21.48 -6.92
CA ALA A 374 12.86 -20.64 -6.20
C ALA A 374 11.92 -21.46 -5.30
N LEU A 375 11.46 -22.64 -5.73
CA LEU A 375 10.68 -23.56 -4.87
C LEU A 375 11.50 -24.10 -3.70
N ALA A 376 12.82 -24.22 -3.86
CA ALA A 376 13.76 -24.55 -2.77
C ALA A 376 14.13 -23.34 -1.88
N GLY A 377 13.56 -22.15 -2.16
CA GLY A 377 13.78 -20.94 -1.38
C GLY A 377 14.92 -20.04 -1.88
N VAL A 378 15.56 -20.37 -2.99
CA VAL A 378 16.67 -19.61 -3.57
C VAL A 378 16.14 -18.66 -4.64
N THR A 379 16.37 -17.36 -4.46
CA THR A 379 16.04 -16.37 -5.49
C THR A 379 17.08 -16.41 -6.60
N VAL A 380 16.62 -16.53 -7.85
CA VAL A 380 17.44 -16.48 -9.06
C VAL A 380 17.10 -15.20 -9.79
N VAL A 381 18.12 -14.41 -10.13
CA VAL A 381 17.96 -13.13 -10.82
C VAL A 381 18.71 -13.21 -12.14
N ASP A 382 18.03 -12.85 -13.22
CA ASP A 382 18.62 -12.56 -14.52
C ASP A 382 19.49 -13.69 -15.11
N ARG A 383 19.11 -14.96 -14.87
CA ARG A 383 19.82 -16.12 -15.44
C ARG A 383 19.41 -16.28 -16.91
N ASP A 384 20.38 -16.22 -17.80
CA ASP A 384 20.16 -16.52 -19.21
C ASP A 384 19.88 -18.01 -19.42
N VAL A 385 18.78 -18.30 -20.12
CA VAL A 385 18.35 -19.64 -20.50
C VAL A 385 18.02 -19.64 -21.98
N VAL A 386 18.72 -20.48 -22.72
CA VAL A 386 18.40 -20.76 -24.12
C VAL A 386 17.24 -21.74 -24.16
N VAL A 387 16.19 -21.39 -24.88
CA VAL A 387 15.02 -22.23 -25.10
C VAL A 387 14.96 -22.59 -26.57
N ARG A 388 15.11 -23.89 -26.85
CA ARG A 388 15.02 -24.44 -28.21
C ARG A 388 13.75 -25.24 -28.38
N GLN A 389 12.92 -24.85 -29.33
CA GLN A 389 11.71 -25.61 -29.68
C GLN A 389 12.08 -26.77 -30.60
N ARG A 390 11.82 -28.01 -30.19
CA ARG A 390 12.16 -29.23 -30.95
C ARG A 390 11.40 -29.34 -32.27
N SER A 391 10.16 -28.87 -32.31
CA SER A 391 9.28 -28.99 -33.49
C SER A 391 9.66 -28.04 -34.63
N THR A 392 10.12 -26.84 -34.31
CA THR A 392 10.47 -25.80 -35.31
C THR A 392 11.97 -25.56 -35.43
N GLY A 393 12.76 -26.01 -34.46
CA GLY A 393 14.18 -25.68 -34.33
C GLY A 393 14.44 -24.23 -33.89
N THR A 394 13.40 -23.46 -33.59
CA THR A 394 13.53 -22.04 -33.21
C THR A 394 14.23 -21.91 -31.87
N GLU A 395 15.24 -21.05 -31.81
CA GLU A 395 16.01 -20.75 -30.62
C GLU A 395 15.70 -19.34 -30.11
N ARG A 396 15.43 -19.23 -28.81
CA ARG A 396 15.23 -17.97 -28.08
C ARG A 396 16.16 -17.91 -26.88
N VAL A 397 16.62 -16.72 -26.55
CA VAL A 397 17.40 -16.45 -25.35
C VAL A 397 16.50 -15.71 -24.38
N LEU A 398 16.20 -16.36 -23.25
CA LEU A 398 15.34 -15.80 -22.22
C LEU A 398 16.17 -15.46 -20.99
N GLN A 399 16.00 -14.26 -20.47
CA GLN A 399 16.50 -13.88 -19.16
C GLN A 399 15.42 -14.25 -18.13
N VAL A 400 15.76 -15.14 -17.20
CA VAL A 400 14.80 -15.75 -16.28
C VAL A 400 15.10 -15.37 -14.85
N SER A 401 14.11 -14.76 -14.21
CA SER A 401 14.12 -14.40 -12.80
C SER A 401 13.07 -15.20 -12.05
N ALA A 402 13.42 -15.78 -10.92
CA ALA A 402 12.52 -16.61 -10.12
C ALA A 402 12.69 -16.33 -8.63
N ALA A 403 11.57 -16.17 -7.91
CA ALA A 403 11.57 -15.88 -6.48
C ALA A 403 10.52 -16.71 -5.73
N PRO A 404 10.78 -17.12 -4.48
CA PRO A 404 9.80 -17.81 -3.66
C PRO A 404 8.62 -16.89 -3.32
N LEU A 405 7.41 -17.44 -3.38
CA LEU A 405 6.16 -16.82 -2.97
C LEU A 405 5.70 -17.48 -1.66
N PRO A 406 5.79 -16.79 -0.52
CA PRO A 406 5.34 -17.35 0.76
C PRO A 406 3.82 -17.57 0.74
N ALA A 407 3.38 -18.73 1.20
CA ALA A 407 1.97 -19.04 1.39
C ALA A 407 1.80 -19.77 2.74
N GLU A 408 0.98 -19.22 3.64
CA GLU A 408 0.78 -19.78 5.00
C GLU A 408 0.12 -21.16 4.97
N ASP A 409 -0.78 -21.43 4.01
CA ASP A 409 -1.62 -22.64 4.00
C ASP A 409 -1.46 -23.55 2.78
N ALA A 410 -0.62 -23.18 1.79
CA ALA A 410 -0.69 -23.81 0.46
C ALA A 410 0.65 -24.33 -0.10
N GLY A 411 1.62 -24.59 0.77
CA GLY A 411 2.95 -25.10 0.41
C GLY A 411 3.82 -24.07 -0.33
N PRO A 412 5.08 -24.41 -0.64
CA PRO A 412 6.00 -23.53 -1.34
C PRO A 412 5.49 -23.20 -2.75
N ARG A 413 5.56 -21.93 -3.12
CA ARG A 413 5.24 -21.44 -4.47
C ARG A 413 6.40 -20.61 -4.99
N ALA A 414 6.49 -20.45 -6.30
CA ALA A 414 7.47 -19.58 -6.93
C ALA A 414 6.81 -18.70 -7.98
N VAL A 415 7.22 -17.43 -8.06
CA VAL A 415 6.97 -16.59 -9.24
C VAL A 415 8.16 -16.70 -10.18
N VAL A 416 7.89 -16.83 -11.46
CA VAL A 416 8.90 -16.92 -12.52
C VAL A 416 8.55 -15.92 -13.59
N VAL A 417 9.51 -15.07 -13.94
CA VAL A 417 9.41 -14.07 -14.99
C VAL A 417 10.43 -14.41 -16.07
N TYR A 418 9.96 -14.49 -17.31
CA TYR A 418 10.79 -14.69 -18.49
C TYR A 418 10.77 -13.42 -19.34
N HIS A 419 11.94 -12.86 -19.59
CA HIS A 419 12.14 -11.72 -20.49
C HIS A 419 12.85 -12.20 -21.76
N ASP A 420 12.27 -11.96 -22.93
CA ASP A 420 12.83 -12.41 -24.22
C ASP A 420 13.86 -11.38 -24.73
N VAL A 421 15.14 -11.71 -24.57
CA VAL A 421 16.27 -10.85 -24.95
C VAL A 421 16.88 -11.26 -26.29
N THR A 422 16.20 -12.11 -27.06
CA THR A 422 16.75 -12.71 -28.29
C THR A 422 17.16 -11.64 -29.32
N VAL A 423 16.30 -10.63 -29.54
CA VAL A 423 16.55 -9.58 -30.53
C VAL A 423 17.66 -8.64 -30.07
N ASP A 424 17.62 -8.22 -28.81
CA ASP A 424 18.63 -7.33 -28.24
C ASP A 424 20.03 -7.95 -28.28
N ARG A 425 20.14 -9.26 -27.99
CA ARG A 425 21.41 -9.98 -28.13
C ARG A 425 21.88 -10.03 -29.59
N ARG A 426 21.01 -10.42 -30.52
CA ARG A 426 21.39 -10.49 -31.95
C ARG A 426 21.89 -9.15 -32.48
N HIS A 427 21.21 -8.04 -32.16
CA HIS A 427 21.66 -6.72 -32.59
C HIS A 427 23.03 -6.34 -32.00
N ARG A 428 23.31 -6.70 -30.74
CA ARG A 428 24.62 -6.47 -30.11
C ARG A 428 25.72 -7.31 -30.77
N ASP A 429 25.45 -8.57 -31.03
CA ASP A 429 26.40 -9.49 -31.67
C ASP A 429 26.70 -9.07 -33.11
N GLU A 430 25.68 -8.68 -33.88
CA GLU A 430 25.80 -8.17 -35.25
C GLU A 430 26.63 -6.88 -35.31
N LEU A 431 26.41 -5.94 -34.39
CA LEU A 431 27.18 -4.70 -34.32
C LEU A 431 28.66 -4.99 -34.06
N THR A 432 28.96 -5.92 -33.15
CA THR A 432 30.32 -6.32 -32.82
C THR A 432 31.01 -7.00 -34.02
N ALA A 433 30.31 -7.90 -34.69
CA ALA A 433 30.83 -8.57 -35.89
C ALA A 433 31.05 -7.59 -37.05
N PHE A 434 30.12 -6.66 -37.27
CA PHE A 434 30.21 -5.63 -38.31
C PHE A 434 31.42 -4.70 -38.08
N ALA A 435 31.62 -4.24 -36.85
CA ALA A 435 32.78 -3.44 -36.47
C ALA A 435 34.10 -4.19 -36.76
N GLY A 436 34.13 -5.49 -36.47
CA GLY A 436 35.25 -6.38 -36.79
C GLY A 436 35.61 -6.42 -38.28
N VAL A 437 34.62 -6.67 -39.14
CA VAL A 437 34.81 -6.79 -40.60
C VAL A 437 35.25 -5.47 -41.22
N VAL A 438 34.60 -4.36 -40.86
CA VAL A 438 34.94 -3.03 -41.41
C VAL A 438 36.38 -2.64 -41.05
N ALA A 439 36.83 -2.95 -39.83
CA ALA A 439 38.20 -2.65 -39.43
C ALA A 439 39.23 -3.43 -40.27
N HIS A 440 39.00 -4.72 -40.49
CA HIS A 440 39.87 -5.55 -41.34
C HIS A 440 39.96 -5.01 -42.77
N ASP A 441 38.82 -4.64 -43.37
CA ASP A 441 38.76 -4.18 -44.76
C ASP A 441 39.36 -2.78 -44.96
N LEU A 442 39.42 -1.95 -43.90
CA LEU A 442 40.13 -0.67 -43.92
C LEU A 442 41.63 -0.81 -43.66
N LEU A 443 42.06 -1.80 -42.86
CA LEU A 443 43.47 -2.06 -42.57
C LEU A 443 44.23 -2.60 -43.78
N ASN A 444 43.59 -3.42 -44.61
CA ASN A 444 44.22 -4.01 -45.80
C ASN A 444 44.69 -3.00 -46.86
N PRO A 445 43.85 -2.08 -47.40
CA PRO A 445 44.30 -1.07 -48.34
C PRO A 445 45.32 -0.12 -47.73
N LEU A 446 45.22 0.12 -46.42
CA LEU A 446 46.17 0.95 -45.69
C LEU A 446 47.56 0.31 -45.61
N THR A 447 47.64 -1.01 -45.41
CA THR A 447 48.90 -1.78 -45.48
C THR A 447 49.53 -1.66 -46.86
N THR A 448 48.73 -1.70 -47.92
CA THR A 448 49.21 -1.51 -49.30
C THR A 448 49.76 -0.10 -49.52
N VAL A 449 49.08 0.94 -49.03
CA VAL A 449 49.59 2.33 -49.11
C VAL A 449 50.91 2.49 -48.34
N GLU A 450 51.02 1.88 -47.17
CA GLU A 450 52.27 1.87 -46.39
C GLU A 450 53.40 1.14 -47.15
N GLY A 451 53.13 -0.03 -47.74
CA GLY A 451 54.12 -0.77 -48.52
C GLY A 451 54.60 -0.03 -49.78
N TRP A 452 53.70 0.62 -50.52
CA TRP A 452 54.10 1.42 -51.69
C TRP A 452 54.85 2.69 -51.33
N THR A 453 54.52 3.32 -50.19
CA THR A 453 55.27 4.49 -49.72
C THR A 453 56.66 4.11 -49.21
N GLU A 454 56.83 2.93 -48.63
CA GLU A 454 58.15 2.37 -48.30
C GLU A 454 58.97 2.09 -49.56
N ALA A 455 58.40 1.39 -50.56
CA ALA A 455 59.08 1.15 -51.83
C ALA A 455 59.43 2.44 -52.60
N LEU A 456 58.56 3.46 -52.57
CA LEU A 456 58.85 4.77 -53.16
C LEU A 456 60.01 5.46 -52.46
N ALA A 457 60.11 5.35 -51.13
CA ALA A 457 61.19 5.95 -50.35
C ALA A 457 62.56 5.39 -50.74
N ASP A 458 62.63 4.09 -51.02
CA ASP A 458 63.86 3.41 -51.45
C ASP A 458 64.24 3.75 -52.89
N THR A 459 63.26 4.05 -53.75
CA THR A 459 63.48 4.26 -55.20
C THR A 459 63.81 5.71 -55.57
N LEU A 460 63.25 6.71 -54.87
CA LEU A 460 63.35 8.12 -55.25
C LEU A 460 64.64 8.84 -54.81
N GLY A 461 65.53 8.21 -54.05
CA GLY A 461 66.80 8.83 -53.64
C GLY A 461 66.64 10.08 -52.76
N ASP A 462 67.65 10.96 -52.74
CA ASP A 462 67.79 12.13 -51.83
C ASP A 462 66.97 13.38 -52.25
N ASP A 463 65.92 13.27 -53.07
CA ASP A 463 65.06 14.42 -53.41
C ASP A 463 64.31 14.92 -52.16
N PRO A 464 64.58 16.16 -51.68
CA PRO A 464 64.00 16.67 -50.44
C PRO A 464 62.48 16.82 -50.48
N ASP A 465 61.92 17.19 -51.63
CA ASP A 465 60.48 17.47 -51.78
C ASP A 465 59.68 16.15 -51.90
N ALA A 466 60.23 15.15 -52.60
CA ALA A 466 59.67 13.81 -52.67
C ALA A 466 59.69 13.11 -51.30
N ARG A 467 60.78 13.28 -50.53
CA ARG A 467 60.90 12.75 -49.17
C ARG A 467 59.91 13.36 -48.18
N ASP A 468 59.67 14.67 -48.23
CA ASP A 468 58.66 15.29 -47.37
C ASP A 468 57.25 14.77 -47.71
N CYS A 469 56.92 14.64 -49.00
CA CYS A 469 55.65 14.08 -49.45
C CYS A 469 55.44 12.64 -48.97
N ILE A 470 56.41 11.74 -49.17
CA ILE A 470 56.32 10.34 -48.71
C ILE A 470 56.20 10.28 -47.18
N THR A 471 56.96 11.10 -46.47
CA THR A 471 56.90 11.18 -45.00
C THR A 471 55.51 11.63 -44.52
N ARG A 472 54.87 12.58 -45.21
CA ARG A 472 53.50 13.01 -44.90
C ARG A 472 52.47 11.93 -45.14
N ILE A 473 52.55 11.21 -46.27
CA ILE A 473 51.62 10.10 -46.56
C ILE A 473 51.79 8.99 -45.53
N ARG A 474 53.03 8.59 -45.21
CA ARG A 474 53.31 7.56 -44.20
C ARG A 474 52.75 7.94 -42.83
N ARG A 475 52.94 9.20 -42.39
CA ARG A 475 52.32 9.71 -41.14
C ARG A 475 50.80 9.66 -41.17
N GLY A 476 50.19 10.00 -42.32
CA GLY A 476 48.74 9.91 -42.51
C GLY A 476 48.23 8.48 -42.40
N SER A 477 48.90 7.53 -43.06
CA SER A 477 48.52 6.12 -43.04
C SER A 477 48.66 5.49 -41.66
N THR A 478 49.79 5.70 -40.99
CA THR A 478 49.99 5.20 -39.62
C THR A 478 48.99 5.80 -38.63
N ARG A 479 48.53 7.04 -38.85
CA ARG A 479 47.47 7.65 -38.04
C ARG A 479 46.10 6.99 -38.27
N MET A 480 45.76 6.67 -39.52
CA MET A 480 44.52 5.94 -39.83
C MET A 480 44.53 4.53 -39.23
N ARG A 481 45.68 3.84 -39.25
CA ARG A 481 45.83 2.49 -38.67
C ARG A 481 45.52 2.50 -37.19
N HIS A 482 46.10 3.45 -36.46
CA HIS A 482 45.83 3.62 -35.04
C HIS A 482 44.37 3.98 -34.77
N LEU A 483 43.74 4.85 -35.56
CA LEU A 483 42.32 5.18 -35.39
C LEU A 483 41.41 3.96 -35.57
N ILE A 484 41.68 3.13 -36.59
CA ILE A 484 40.90 1.92 -36.87
C ILE A 484 41.08 0.90 -35.75
N ASN A 485 42.33 0.66 -35.32
CA ASN A 485 42.62 -0.26 -34.23
C ASN A 485 42.06 0.22 -32.89
N ASP A 486 42.09 1.52 -32.60
CA ASP A 486 41.50 2.12 -31.41
C ASP A 486 39.97 1.96 -31.41
N LEU A 487 39.32 2.19 -32.57
CA LEU A 487 37.87 2.01 -32.71
C LEU A 487 37.47 0.54 -32.55
N LEU A 488 38.21 -0.37 -33.18
CA LEU A 488 38.00 -1.81 -33.05
C LEU A 488 38.19 -2.27 -31.60
N GLY A 489 39.30 -1.84 -31.00
CA GLY A 489 39.61 -2.09 -29.60
C GLY A 489 38.51 -1.57 -28.67
N TYR A 490 37.95 -0.39 -28.94
CA TYR A 490 36.80 0.14 -28.20
C TYR A 490 35.55 -0.73 -28.36
N THR A 491 35.20 -1.16 -29.57
CA THR A 491 34.02 -2.02 -29.80
C THR A 491 34.17 -3.41 -29.17
N THR A 492 35.33 -4.04 -29.29
CA THR A 492 35.60 -5.34 -28.68
C THR A 492 35.70 -5.24 -27.15
N ALA A 493 36.33 -4.18 -26.64
CA ALA A 493 36.35 -3.90 -25.21
C ALA A 493 34.99 -3.47 -24.67
N ARG A 494 34.00 -3.11 -25.49
CA ARG A 494 32.65 -2.79 -25.02
C ARG A 494 31.78 -4.04 -24.84
N ASP A 495 31.82 -4.99 -25.78
CA ASP A 495 30.74 -5.98 -25.93
C ASP A 495 31.18 -7.47 -25.94
N GLY A 496 32.48 -7.81 -25.99
CA GLY A 496 32.93 -9.23 -26.01
C GLY A 496 32.97 -9.89 -24.62
N ALA A 497 32.73 -11.19 -24.46
CA ALA A 497 32.90 -11.88 -23.16
C ALA A 497 34.38 -11.84 -22.70
N LEU A 498 34.65 -11.63 -21.39
CA LEU A 498 36.02 -11.66 -20.86
C LEU A 498 36.54 -13.10 -20.79
N THR A 499 37.71 -13.36 -21.34
CA THR A 499 38.40 -14.64 -21.14
C THR A 499 39.36 -14.50 -19.95
N SER A 500 38.84 -14.68 -18.74
CA SER A 500 39.65 -14.52 -17.52
C SER A 500 40.73 -15.61 -17.43
N ALA A 501 41.99 -15.19 -17.36
CA ALA A 501 43.14 -16.07 -17.17
C ALA A 501 44.20 -15.41 -16.28
N ARG A 502 45.12 -16.21 -15.73
CA ARG A 502 46.30 -15.69 -15.03
C ARG A 502 47.23 -14.99 -16.02
N VAL A 503 47.47 -13.70 -15.82
CA VAL A 503 48.37 -12.87 -16.63
C VAL A 503 49.62 -12.51 -15.83
N PRO A 504 50.82 -13.00 -16.21
CA PRO A 504 52.08 -12.62 -15.57
C PRO A 504 52.49 -11.20 -15.98
N LEU A 505 52.17 -10.21 -15.15
CA LEU A 505 52.42 -8.79 -15.46
C LEU A 505 53.92 -8.48 -15.66
N ALA A 506 54.80 -9.19 -14.95
CA ALA A 506 56.25 -9.00 -15.07
C ALA A 506 56.77 -9.30 -16.49
N GLU A 507 56.33 -10.42 -17.07
CA GLU A 507 56.71 -10.82 -18.42
C GLU A 507 56.15 -9.85 -19.45
N LEU A 508 54.86 -9.52 -19.32
CA LEU A 508 54.16 -8.65 -20.26
C LEU A 508 54.74 -7.22 -20.29
N VAL A 509 55.03 -6.64 -19.12
CA VAL A 509 55.70 -5.33 -19.03
C VAL A 509 57.11 -5.39 -19.59
N GLY A 510 57.84 -6.49 -19.34
CA GLY A 510 59.19 -6.71 -19.87
C GLY A 510 59.22 -6.74 -21.41
N GLU A 511 58.30 -7.47 -22.03
CA GLU A 511 58.16 -7.53 -23.49
C GLU A 511 57.87 -6.15 -24.10
N ILE A 512 56.88 -5.43 -23.54
CA ILE A 512 56.50 -4.10 -24.03
C ILE A 512 57.67 -3.12 -23.85
N ALA A 513 58.36 -3.15 -22.70
CA ALA A 513 59.50 -2.29 -22.44
C ALA A 513 60.65 -2.53 -23.44
N SER A 514 61.00 -3.80 -23.69
CA SER A 514 62.03 -4.17 -24.68
C SER A 514 61.68 -3.63 -26.06
N ALA A 515 60.45 -3.89 -26.53
CA ALA A 515 60.00 -3.44 -27.84
C ALA A 515 60.06 -1.90 -27.99
N ARG A 516 59.75 -1.15 -26.93
CA ARG A 516 59.83 0.32 -26.93
C ARG A 516 61.27 0.84 -26.95
N ILE A 517 62.19 0.15 -26.27
CA ILE A 517 63.62 0.49 -26.31
C ILE A 517 64.17 0.27 -27.73
N ASP A 518 63.89 -0.89 -28.32
CA ASP A 518 64.35 -1.24 -29.66
C ASP A 518 63.79 -0.27 -30.71
N GLN A 519 62.52 0.10 -30.60
CA GLN A 519 61.88 1.09 -31.47
C GLN A 519 62.55 2.47 -31.36
N ALA A 520 62.91 2.91 -30.15
CA ALA A 520 63.59 4.18 -29.95
C ALA A 520 65.01 4.19 -30.54
N LEU A 521 65.75 3.09 -30.37
CA LEU A 521 67.09 2.91 -30.94
C LEU A 521 67.06 2.92 -32.46
N ALA A 522 66.12 2.18 -33.07
CA ALA A 522 65.94 2.15 -34.52
C ALA A 522 65.57 3.53 -35.10
N ALA A 523 64.83 4.35 -34.34
CA ALA A 523 64.45 5.70 -34.71
C ALA A 523 65.51 6.78 -34.41
N SER A 524 66.70 6.40 -33.90
CA SER A 524 67.73 7.34 -33.40
C SER A 524 67.19 8.33 -32.35
N ALA A 525 66.18 7.92 -31.58
CA ALA A 525 65.61 8.68 -30.48
C ALA A 525 66.29 8.32 -29.15
N LEU A 526 66.04 9.12 -28.10
CA LEU A 526 66.53 8.81 -26.76
C LEU A 526 65.80 7.56 -26.22
N PRO A 527 66.51 6.46 -25.89
CA PRO A 527 65.87 5.24 -25.43
C PRO A 527 65.22 5.45 -24.04
N PRO A 528 63.96 5.01 -23.84
CA PRO A 528 63.28 5.16 -22.57
C PRO A 528 63.93 4.30 -21.48
N ARG A 529 63.94 4.81 -20.24
CA ARG A 529 64.43 4.09 -19.06
C ARG A 529 63.24 3.58 -18.25
N PHE A 530 63.19 2.29 -17.99
CA PHE A 530 62.18 1.67 -17.15
C PHE A 530 62.72 1.33 -15.76
N THR A 531 61.94 1.62 -14.72
CA THR A 531 62.18 1.14 -13.36
C THR A 531 61.00 0.28 -12.96
N VAL A 532 61.22 -1.04 -12.98
CA VAL A 532 60.17 -2.03 -12.70
C VAL A 532 60.39 -2.55 -11.28
N GLY A 533 59.41 -2.34 -10.41
CA GLY A 533 59.38 -2.90 -9.06
C GLY A 533 58.74 -4.30 -9.03
N ALA A 534 58.24 -4.72 -7.87
CA ALA A 534 57.48 -5.97 -7.76
C ALA A 534 56.19 -5.88 -8.59
N LEU A 535 55.94 -6.88 -9.45
CA LEU A 535 54.75 -7.00 -10.29
C LEU A 535 54.03 -8.31 -9.99
N HIS A 536 52.95 -8.23 -9.23
CA HIS A 536 52.03 -9.33 -8.92
C HIS A 536 51.15 -9.70 -10.14
N ASP A 537 50.85 -10.99 -10.30
CA ASP A 537 50.00 -11.50 -11.38
C ASP A 537 48.51 -11.15 -11.17
N VAL A 538 47.78 -10.98 -12.27
CA VAL A 538 46.36 -10.63 -12.27
C VAL A 538 45.49 -11.69 -12.93
N GLU A 539 44.23 -11.77 -12.54
CA GLU A 539 43.22 -12.60 -13.19
C GLU A 539 42.38 -11.71 -14.12
N ALA A 540 42.72 -11.74 -15.41
CA ALA A 540 42.21 -10.81 -16.41
C ALA A 540 42.28 -11.40 -17.82
N ASP A 541 41.65 -10.73 -18.79
CA ASP A 541 41.78 -11.06 -20.20
C ASP A 541 43.18 -10.69 -20.71
N PRO A 542 44.00 -11.65 -21.20
CA PRO A 542 45.37 -11.39 -21.60
C PRO A 542 45.51 -10.37 -22.74
N VAL A 543 44.57 -10.35 -23.69
CA VAL A 543 44.60 -9.47 -24.86
C VAL A 543 44.29 -8.04 -24.44
N LEU A 544 43.21 -7.85 -23.66
CA LEU A 544 42.84 -6.53 -23.15
C LEU A 544 43.88 -6.00 -22.16
N THR A 545 44.49 -6.87 -21.35
CA THR A 545 45.55 -6.47 -20.41
C THR A 545 46.80 -6.00 -21.14
N ARG A 546 47.20 -6.67 -22.24
CA ARG A 546 48.28 -6.20 -23.10
C ARG A 546 47.96 -4.83 -23.69
N GLN A 547 46.75 -4.64 -24.23
CA GLN A 547 46.31 -3.37 -24.81
C GLN A 547 46.30 -2.22 -23.78
N LEU A 548 45.84 -2.49 -22.56
CA LEU A 548 45.88 -1.55 -21.43
C LEU A 548 47.31 -1.07 -21.17
N LEU A 549 48.26 -2.01 -21.05
CA LEU A 549 49.67 -1.69 -20.78
C LEU A 549 50.34 -0.98 -21.96
N GLU A 550 50.08 -1.40 -23.19
CA GLU A 550 50.63 -0.76 -24.40
C GLU A 550 50.19 0.71 -24.51
N ASN A 551 48.94 1.00 -24.14
CA ASN A 551 48.40 2.36 -24.13
C ASN A 551 49.00 3.20 -23.01
N LEU A 552 49.07 2.69 -21.77
CA LEU A 552 49.60 3.45 -20.63
C LEU A 552 51.11 3.69 -20.75
N LEU A 553 51.89 2.66 -21.05
CA LEU A 553 53.35 2.77 -21.22
C LEU A 553 53.69 3.56 -22.48
N GLY A 554 52.92 3.39 -23.56
CA GLY A 554 53.06 4.18 -24.78
C GLY A 554 52.82 5.67 -24.53
N ASN A 555 51.79 6.02 -23.75
CA ASN A 555 51.52 7.41 -23.37
C ASN A 555 52.62 8.00 -22.47
N ALA A 556 53.13 7.24 -21.50
CA ALA A 556 54.21 7.67 -20.61
C ALA A 556 55.49 8.08 -21.38
N ILE A 557 55.83 7.33 -22.44
CA ILE A 557 56.98 7.65 -23.30
C ILE A 557 56.66 8.84 -24.20
N LYS A 558 55.49 8.80 -24.84
CA LYS A 558 55.07 9.76 -25.86
C LYS A 558 54.94 11.19 -25.33
N TYR A 559 54.44 11.38 -24.11
CA TYR A 559 54.22 12.71 -23.53
C TYR A 559 55.42 13.23 -22.73
N THR A 560 56.64 12.82 -23.10
CA THR A 560 57.89 13.37 -22.58
C THR A 560 58.33 14.60 -23.39
N ALA A 561 58.85 15.63 -22.71
CA ALA A 561 59.35 16.84 -23.36
C ALA A 561 60.52 16.53 -24.32
N ARG A 562 60.62 17.28 -25.43
CA ARG A 562 61.70 17.08 -26.41
C ARG A 562 63.07 17.24 -25.76
N GLY A 563 63.98 16.30 -26.03
CA GLY A 563 65.35 16.29 -25.49
C GLY A 563 65.47 15.72 -24.08
N VAL A 564 64.36 15.34 -23.43
CA VAL A 564 64.36 14.65 -22.13
C VAL A 564 64.29 13.15 -22.35
N VAL A 565 65.09 12.38 -21.62
CA VAL A 565 65.02 10.91 -21.64
C VAL A 565 63.73 10.47 -20.92
N PRO A 566 62.81 9.74 -21.58
CA PRO A 566 61.61 9.23 -20.93
C PRO A 566 61.98 8.26 -19.81
N HIS A 567 61.40 8.46 -18.64
CA HIS A 567 61.57 7.59 -17.48
C HIS A 567 60.21 7.12 -17.00
N VAL A 568 60.02 5.81 -16.98
CA VAL A 568 58.75 5.17 -16.62
C VAL A 568 58.96 4.23 -15.44
N THR A 569 58.21 4.42 -14.37
CA THR A 569 58.21 3.56 -13.19
C THR A 569 56.96 2.71 -13.18
N VAL A 570 57.10 1.39 -13.02
CA VAL A 570 55.96 0.44 -12.97
C VAL A 570 56.08 -0.40 -11.71
N THR A 571 55.05 -0.38 -10.88
CA THR A 571 55.04 -1.07 -9.57
C THR A 571 53.64 -1.61 -9.28
N THR A 572 53.52 -2.70 -8.54
CA THR A 572 52.23 -3.13 -8.00
C THR A 572 52.26 -3.39 -6.51
N ASP A 573 51.11 -3.16 -5.88
CA ASP A 573 50.83 -3.51 -4.48
C ASP A 573 49.60 -4.43 -4.44
N LEU A 574 49.61 -5.43 -3.56
CA LEU A 574 48.42 -6.22 -3.27
C LEU A 574 47.56 -5.48 -2.24
N VAL A 575 46.29 -5.22 -2.58
CA VAL A 575 45.32 -4.55 -1.71
C VAL A 575 44.05 -5.39 -1.71
N ASP A 576 43.78 -6.05 -0.58
CA ASP A 576 42.70 -7.02 -0.42
C ASP A 576 42.80 -8.16 -1.45
N ASP A 577 41.77 -8.35 -2.28
CA ASP A 577 41.68 -9.34 -3.35
C ASP A 577 42.13 -8.81 -4.73
N ARG A 578 42.80 -7.65 -4.75
CA ARG A 578 43.14 -6.91 -5.97
C ARG A 578 44.61 -6.51 -6.03
N VAL A 579 45.12 -6.43 -7.25
CA VAL A 579 46.43 -5.85 -7.56
C VAL A 579 46.23 -4.40 -7.96
N ARG A 580 46.84 -3.49 -7.19
CA ARG A 580 46.95 -2.07 -7.54
C ARG A 580 48.20 -1.86 -8.37
N LEU A 581 48.05 -1.57 -9.66
CA LEU A 581 49.14 -1.22 -10.58
C LEU A 581 49.32 0.29 -10.64
N THR A 582 50.55 0.75 -10.38
CA THR A 582 50.94 2.16 -10.46
C THR A 582 51.98 2.35 -11.56
N ILE A 583 51.70 3.25 -12.51
CA ILE A 583 52.59 3.67 -13.59
C ILE A 583 52.87 5.17 -13.43
N GLY A 584 54.14 5.53 -13.20
CA GLY A 584 54.60 6.91 -13.11
C GLY A 584 55.52 7.28 -14.27
N ASP A 585 55.46 8.53 -14.74
CA ASP A 585 56.33 9.05 -15.80
C ASP A 585 56.99 10.39 -15.42
N ASN A 586 58.03 10.79 -16.15
CA ASN A 586 58.68 12.11 -16.03
C ASN A 586 58.29 13.07 -17.16
N GLY A 587 57.08 12.92 -17.71
CA GLY A 587 56.59 13.67 -18.84
C GLY A 587 56.17 15.10 -18.52
N ILE A 588 55.37 15.69 -19.40
CA ILE A 588 54.85 17.07 -19.27
C ILE A 588 53.70 17.20 -18.25
N GLY A 589 53.24 16.09 -17.67
CA GLY A 589 52.15 16.05 -16.70
C GLY A 589 50.77 16.21 -17.33
N ILE A 590 49.74 16.26 -16.48
CA ILE A 590 48.34 16.53 -16.87
C ILE A 590 47.97 17.92 -16.31
N PRO A 591 47.34 18.81 -17.09
CA PRO A 591 46.97 20.13 -16.60
C PRO A 591 45.98 20.03 -15.43
N PRO A 592 46.10 20.90 -14.41
CA PRO A 592 45.18 20.91 -13.28
C PRO A 592 43.72 20.94 -13.71
N GLY A 593 42.90 20.06 -13.13
CA GLY A 593 41.46 19.96 -13.43
C GLY A 593 41.12 19.08 -14.64
N GLN A 594 42.10 18.45 -15.29
CA GLN A 594 41.85 17.53 -16.41
C GLN A 594 42.01 16.05 -16.06
N HIS A 595 42.49 15.70 -14.85
CA HIS A 595 42.81 14.33 -14.45
C HIS A 595 41.65 13.33 -14.55
N GLU A 596 40.40 13.78 -14.43
CA GLU A 596 39.23 12.94 -14.71
C GLU A 596 38.83 12.97 -16.19
N ALA A 597 38.88 14.15 -16.82
CA ALA A 597 38.47 14.34 -18.21
C ALA A 597 39.33 13.58 -19.23
N ILE A 598 40.59 13.23 -18.90
CA ILE A 598 41.44 12.44 -19.79
C ILE A 598 40.93 11.02 -20.07
N PHE A 599 40.01 10.50 -19.26
CA PHE A 599 39.36 9.21 -19.50
C PHE A 599 38.10 9.32 -20.37
N ALA A 600 37.67 10.54 -20.72
CA ALA A 600 36.53 10.75 -21.61
C ALA A 600 36.88 10.53 -23.09
N ASP A 601 35.91 10.05 -23.85
CA ASP A 601 36.05 9.77 -25.29
C ASP A 601 36.51 11.03 -26.06
N PHE A 602 37.55 10.88 -26.89
CA PHE A 602 38.13 11.93 -27.73
C PHE A 602 38.76 13.12 -26.97
N HIS A 603 39.01 12.99 -25.66
CA HIS A 603 39.67 14.06 -24.90
C HIS A 603 41.19 14.08 -25.12
N ARG A 604 41.75 15.29 -25.22
CA ARG A 604 43.20 15.52 -25.34
C ARG A 604 43.60 16.68 -24.45
N ALA A 605 44.42 16.41 -23.44
CA ALA A 605 44.80 17.42 -22.45
C ALA A 605 45.71 18.54 -23.00
N HIS A 606 46.51 18.23 -24.02
CA HIS A 606 47.43 19.15 -24.66
C HIS A 606 47.21 19.17 -26.18
N ARG A 607 46.21 19.92 -26.66
CA ARG A 607 45.87 19.98 -28.10
C ARG A 607 46.97 20.64 -28.94
N ASP A 608 47.69 21.61 -28.37
CA ASP A 608 48.65 22.49 -29.07
C ASP A 608 50.13 22.09 -28.86
N ALA A 609 50.43 21.08 -28.04
CA ALA A 609 51.81 20.71 -27.69
C ALA A 609 52.53 19.83 -28.74
N GLY A 610 51.98 19.67 -29.94
CA GLY A 610 52.63 18.96 -31.05
C GLY A 610 52.66 17.42 -30.95
N TYR A 611 51.99 16.81 -29.98
CA TYR A 611 51.88 15.35 -29.82
C TYR A 611 50.66 14.78 -30.58
N THR A 612 50.88 13.77 -31.44
CA THR A 612 49.83 13.16 -32.28
C THR A 612 49.02 12.11 -31.52
N GLY A 613 47.69 12.13 -31.52
CA GLY A 613 46.87 11.10 -30.84
C GLY A 613 45.37 11.22 -31.10
N THR A 614 44.64 10.10 -30.96
CA THR A 614 43.21 9.96 -31.26
C THR A 614 42.31 10.43 -30.11
N GLY A 615 42.82 10.40 -28.87
CA GLY A 615 42.04 10.67 -27.66
C GLY A 615 41.21 9.48 -27.19
N LEU A 616 41.36 8.30 -27.79
CA LEU A 616 40.63 7.08 -27.40
C LEU A 616 41.42 6.18 -26.45
N GLY A 617 42.75 6.21 -26.48
CA GLY A 617 43.59 5.26 -25.73
C GLY A 617 43.31 5.21 -24.22
N LEU A 618 43.14 6.34 -23.55
CA LEU A 618 42.84 6.37 -22.10
C LEU A 618 41.38 6.01 -21.79
N ALA A 619 40.43 6.32 -22.67
CA ALA A 619 39.04 5.86 -22.55
C ALA A 619 38.96 4.32 -22.69
N ILE A 620 39.74 3.73 -23.60
CA ILE A 620 39.90 2.27 -23.72
C ILE A 620 40.49 1.69 -22.42
N CYS A 621 41.51 2.33 -21.85
CA CYS A 621 42.10 1.88 -20.57
C CYS A 621 41.06 1.87 -19.44
N ALA A 622 40.29 2.95 -19.30
CA ALA A 622 39.23 3.03 -18.29
C ALA A 622 38.18 1.94 -18.48
N ARG A 623 37.71 1.73 -19.72
CA ARG A 623 36.74 0.69 -20.02
C ARG A 623 37.26 -0.72 -19.74
N ILE A 624 38.52 -1.01 -20.11
CA ILE A 624 39.13 -2.32 -19.83
C ILE A 624 39.17 -2.56 -18.31
N VAL A 625 39.59 -1.58 -17.53
CA VAL A 625 39.69 -1.70 -16.07
C VAL A 625 38.31 -1.84 -15.42
N GLU A 626 37.32 -1.04 -15.84
CA GLU A 626 35.93 -1.13 -15.36
C GLU A 626 35.33 -2.51 -15.61
N ARG A 627 35.59 -3.10 -16.79
CA ARG A 627 35.07 -4.42 -17.14
C ARG A 627 35.64 -5.55 -16.32
N HIS A 628 36.87 -5.41 -15.84
CA HIS A 628 37.47 -6.32 -14.86
C HIS A 628 37.05 -5.97 -13.42
N GLY A 629 36.03 -5.12 -13.25
CA GLY A 629 35.50 -4.70 -11.96
C GLY A 629 36.47 -3.81 -11.16
N GLY A 630 37.42 -3.17 -11.84
CA GLY A 630 38.45 -2.31 -11.24
C GLY A 630 38.17 -0.81 -11.40
N THR A 631 39.12 -0.01 -10.94
CA THR A 631 39.12 1.47 -11.07
C THR A 631 40.44 1.96 -11.62
N ILE A 632 40.44 3.07 -12.37
CA ILE A 632 41.64 3.77 -12.84
C ILE A 632 41.56 5.25 -12.47
N ALA A 633 42.67 5.85 -12.07
CA ALA A 633 42.78 7.26 -11.74
C ALA A 633 44.13 7.83 -12.20
N ALA A 634 44.18 9.13 -12.44
CA ALA A 634 45.40 9.85 -12.74
C ALA A 634 45.65 10.96 -11.71
N SER A 635 46.93 11.21 -11.41
CA SER A 635 47.40 12.22 -10.48
C SER A 635 48.74 12.78 -10.97
N ASP A 636 49.18 13.90 -10.41
CA ASP A 636 50.53 14.40 -10.67
C ASP A 636 51.56 13.45 -10.06
N ASN A 637 52.68 13.22 -10.76
CA ASN A 637 53.72 12.33 -10.27
C ASN A 637 54.52 13.01 -9.14
N PRO A 638 54.59 12.44 -7.92
CA PRO A 638 55.38 13.03 -6.83
C PRO A 638 56.87 13.21 -7.17
N GLY A 639 57.39 12.42 -8.12
CA GLY A 639 58.79 12.45 -8.56
C GLY A 639 59.16 13.56 -9.55
N GLY A 640 58.22 14.41 -9.99
CA GLY A 640 58.52 15.51 -10.92
C GLY A 640 57.29 16.05 -11.66
N ALA A 641 57.51 16.71 -12.80
CA ALA A 641 56.42 17.32 -13.60
C ALA A 641 55.57 16.33 -14.41
N GLY A 642 55.74 15.02 -14.22
CA GLY A 642 55.06 13.98 -15.00
C GLY A 642 53.74 13.51 -14.39
N SER A 643 53.19 12.42 -14.93
CA SER A 643 51.89 11.87 -14.52
C SER A 643 52.03 10.55 -13.78
N ARG A 644 51.06 10.24 -12.92
CA ARG A 644 50.94 8.96 -12.21
C ARG A 644 49.54 8.39 -12.42
N PHE A 645 49.47 7.23 -13.06
CA PHE A 645 48.27 6.43 -13.25
C PHE A 645 48.22 5.30 -12.22
N VAL A 646 47.09 5.13 -11.56
CA VAL A 646 46.84 4.06 -10.59
C VAL A 646 45.59 3.31 -11.02
N LEU A 647 45.70 1.99 -11.18
CA LEU A 647 44.58 1.14 -11.52
C LEU A 647 44.49 -0.11 -10.65
N THR A 648 43.32 -0.75 -10.59
CA THR A 648 43.09 -1.99 -9.85
C THR A 648 42.56 -3.10 -10.74
N LEU A 649 43.07 -4.31 -10.59
CA LEU A 649 42.61 -5.53 -11.28
C LEU A 649 42.49 -6.68 -10.26
N PRO A 650 41.66 -7.71 -10.50
CA PRO A 650 41.58 -8.89 -9.63
C PRO A 650 42.94 -9.60 -9.51
N ALA A 651 43.32 -10.00 -8.30
CA ALA A 651 44.57 -10.72 -8.09
C ALA A 651 44.45 -12.17 -8.59
N ALA A 652 45.49 -12.67 -9.27
CA ALA A 652 45.55 -14.09 -9.60
C ALA A 652 45.66 -14.89 -8.29
N THR A 653 44.70 -15.78 -8.05
CA THR A 653 44.75 -16.64 -6.85
C THR A 653 46.03 -17.48 -6.94
N THR A 654 46.95 -17.28 -6.00
CA THR A 654 48.12 -18.16 -5.87
C THR A 654 47.60 -19.52 -5.42
N SER A 655 47.36 -20.41 -6.39
CA SER A 655 47.29 -21.83 -6.15
C SER A 655 48.65 -22.27 -5.57
N ALA A 656 48.72 -22.35 -4.25
CA ALA A 656 49.77 -23.08 -3.57
C ALA A 656 49.68 -24.54 -4.05
N PRO A 657 50.79 -25.21 -4.39
CA PRO A 657 50.75 -26.60 -4.81
C PRO A 657 50.11 -27.42 -3.69
N ALA A 658 49.04 -28.14 -4.04
CA ALA A 658 48.31 -28.99 -3.12
C ALA A 658 49.28 -29.95 -2.41
N ARG A 659 49.22 -29.91 -1.08
CA ARG A 659 49.91 -30.81 -0.17
C ARG A 659 49.65 -32.27 -0.58
N GLU A 660 50.76 -32.95 -0.86
CA GLU A 660 51.12 -34.30 -0.39
C GLU A 660 49.93 -35.21 -0.04
N SER A 661 49.75 -36.21 -0.90
CA SER A 661 48.89 -37.37 -0.73
C SER A 661 48.89 -37.90 0.70
N ALA A 662 47.75 -37.77 1.39
CA ALA A 662 47.49 -38.53 2.60
C ALA A 662 47.53 -40.03 2.26
N GLY A 663 48.46 -40.72 2.92
CA GLY A 663 48.61 -42.17 2.85
C GLY A 663 47.31 -42.86 3.26
N VAL A 664 46.96 -43.86 2.47
CA VAL A 664 46.01 -44.91 2.84
C VAL A 664 46.70 -45.76 3.90
N ASP A 665 46.31 -45.58 5.16
CA ASP A 665 46.67 -46.49 6.23
C ASP A 665 45.65 -47.62 6.33
N SER A 666 46.17 -48.83 6.26
CA SER A 666 45.50 -50.11 6.37
C SER A 666 45.33 -50.54 7.83
N SER A 667 44.10 -50.78 8.28
CA SER A 667 43.71 -51.73 9.36
C SER A 667 42.18 -51.68 9.46
N GLY A 668 41.40 -52.76 9.34
CA GLY A 668 41.55 -54.07 9.96
C GLY A 668 40.64 -54.12 11.20
N GLY A 669 39.42 -54.68 11.05
CA GLY A 669 38.43 -54.84 12.13
C GLY A 669 37.02 -55.03 11.63
#